data_AF-C6E826-F1
#
_entry.id   AF-C6E826-F1
#
_cell.length_a   1.000
_cell.length_b   1.000
_cell.length_c   1.000
_cell.angle_alpha   90.00
_cell.angle_beta   90.00
_cell.angle_gamma   90.00
#
_symmetry.space_group_name_H-M   'P 1'
#
loop_
_entity.id
_entity.type
_entity.pdbx_description
1 polymer ?
#
loop_
_entity_poly.entity_id
_entity_poly.type
_entity_poly.pdbx_seq_one_letter_code
_entity_poly.pdbx_strand_id
1 'polypeptide(L)'
;MGMMWCRKVSWAVLLLLTVVVTACSSGGGSSTPPTATISGAVTFPSSSDVMAKRAGAVVTGDPVVVEIYSLDGKLAGPAQEIQFNNGQNTYSYSIPGLHTDTDYVVKVKHNLQVLKKLIDKKSLVAPTTQNVNATTTAAVIIAEQTLSAAGPKVVLGEELTAGSGPSSAAVATLSQEIENLKPMEIENAIADTIANSKSALNSKTATYANIYNMVVVAVTTENIGSVDALLAPNSTATVTVPTFTVVTVDSKETVVQQTATVSSETAASVVEEATNSYEPPDTTLGMDEFYVTQAKAYLNNQDIANAYRNFELALMSNSDNVDANVGAAITGGVMLLDDEQVKTIVGKWGYVYPTVNEIVQTISPVGNPFNNMTSAAATVPLLAKTAASAPVAPASANKMLQAFNALKGKLPQQKAGFKSLAKELGLVATTAPSVSEMQAVIDNVIIPKLNTVIARLAKAEGKSGNTFTITAQMQGNPQYGQDVVLADAEYYVLDAAVNVFQTIFKFTTAYNFDLPTGYTYDTISQDPLAMINDPKVFTLKADGVAKMSAALDYAKVAAVKTKAAYDVLKLRALGTGAFDIATWSDADKASFEKGLAEVTAAMNGATTIRSNGTTIAVDFTKFFTNPLTRKNLPTLGYDVPRDEALSVKYGAPTAAEVNFTDAWNTGLRPVKCDIQPLGDLPDFTLNGIFPGNTASTTLDRAGFSGAVPFLSGKVLSGVPNEDIWGHATDGQYIYYATQNEDWFTVIKKIDIATGVVSLVATQSDSGSVGSLVFYNNGLHSVDTSYSQNGQVVTASPIIIAGSSFTVGAPAASVAIDATGYTYVTAVTADGSDIYYAVQTWNQFTYTTDMQVRKLSNLQTDTLVFAEEDEYFDSLSVYGGYLYADGEKRSLTAPSVTIAKYIDVEDAVMIGGYFYDVYNGKLTKYAGSPNGGSAKTAARF
;
A
#
# COMPACT_ATOMS: atom_id res chain seq x y z
N MET A 1 4.11 11.43 0.44
CA MET A 1 3.11 10.40 0.84
C MET A 1 3.72 8.99 1.00
N GLY A 2 4.44 8.45 0.02
CA GLY A 2 4.91 7.04 -0.03
C GLY A 2 5.41 6.42 1.28
N MET A 3 6.36 7.05 2.00
CA MET A 3 6.89 6.49 3.26
C MET A 3 5.83 6.34 4.37
N MET A 4 4.88 7.27 4.47
CA MET A 4 3.77 7.15 5.42
C MET A 4 2.82 6.02 5.00
N TRP A 5 2.80 5.66 3.72
CA TRP A 5 2.07 4.52 3.18
C TRP A 5 2.83 3.22 3.43
N CYS A 6 4.14 3.11 3.15
CA CYS A 6 4.94 1.93 3.51
C CYS A 6 4.94 1.66 5.02
N ARG A 7 5.07 2.69 5.89
CA ARG A 7 4.89 2.50 7.34
C ARG A 7 3.46 2.07 7.69
N LYS A 8 2.43 2.57 7.01
CA LYS A 8 1.05 2.06 7.15
C LYS A 8 0.86 0.65 6.58
N VAL A 9 1.64 0.21 5.61
CA VAL A 9 1.65 -1.17 5.10
C VAL A 9 2.35 -2.09 6.10
N SER A 10 3.52 -1.74 6.65
CA SER A 10 4.14 -2.51 7.74
C SER A 10 3.25 -2.54 8.99
N TRP A 11 2.57 -1.45 9.35
CA TRP A 11 1.58 -1.45 10.43
C TRP A 11 0.27 -2.15 10.07
N ALA A 12 -0.12 -2.24 8.79
CA ALA A 12 -1.25 -3.05 8.34
C ALA A 12 -0.89 -4.54 8.26
N VAL A 13 0.38 -4.89 8.03
CA VAL A 13 0.94 -6.23 8.18
C VAL A 13 1.09 -6.60 9.66
N LEU A 14 1.34 -5.63 10.54
CA LEU A 14 1.31 -5.85 12.00
C LEU A 14 -0.13 -5.91 12.56
N LEU A 15 -1.08 -5.16 11.99
CA LEU A 15 -2.52 -5.30 12.27
C LEU A 15 -3.07 -6.61 11.70
N LEU A 16 -2.68 -7.01 10.49
CA LEU A 16 -2.88 -8.35 9.94
C LEU A 16 -2.43 -9.37 10.99
N LEU A 17 -1.22 -9.28 11.54
CA LEU A 17 -0.75 -10.18 12.61
C LEU A 17 -1.52 -10.10 13.94
N THR A 18 -2.29 -9.05 14.22
CA THR A 18 -3.18 -8.98 15.40
C THR A 18 -4.66 -9.24 15.10
N VAL A 19 -5.05 -9.36 13.82
CA VAL A 19 -6.43 -9.59 13.36
C VAL A 19 -6.59 -10.97 12.70
N VAL A 20 -5.54 -11.54 12.10
CA VAL A 20 -5.51 -12.86 11.41
C VAL A 20 -5.52 -14.06 12.37
N VAL A 21 -5.73 -13.83 13.67
CA VAL A 21 -6.39 -14.82 14.54
C VAL A 21 -7.81 -15.15 14.01
N THR A 22 -8.38 -14.26 13.19
CA THR A 22 -9.57 -14.48 12.35
C THR A 22 -9.21 -14.16 10.88
N ALA A 23 -9.14 -15.22 10.05
CA ALA A 23 -8.38 -15.30 8.79
C ALA A 23 -9.03 -14.73 7.50
N CYS A 24 -9.15 -15.53 6.40
CA CYS A 24 -8.83 -15.03 5.05
C CYS A 24 -9.50 -15.72 3.78
N SER A 25 -10.43 -15.14 2.98
CA SER A 25 -10.92 -15.77 1.68
C SER A 25 -11.50 -14.82 0.54
N SER A 26 -12.08 -15.36 -0.58
CA SER A 26 -12.66 -14.78 -1.85
C SER A 26 -13.28 -15.88 -2.80
N GLY A 27 -13.09 -16.15 -4.12
CA GLY A 27 -12.34 -15.63 -5.31
C GLY A 27 -12.42 -16.58 -6.57
N GLY A 28 -12.05 -16.15 -7.81
CA GLY A 28 -11.99 -16.99 -9.06
C GLY A 28 -12.25 -16.21 -10.40
N GLY A 29 -12.06 -16.70 -11.65
CA GLY A 29 -11.51 -17.95 -12.25
C GLY A 29 -11.58 -17.94 -13.82
N SER A 30 -10.82 -18.79 -14.55
CA SER A 30 -10.78 -18.85 -16.05
C SER A 30 -10.46 -20.26 -16.59
N SER A 31 -10.68 -20.54 -17.90
CA SER A 31 -10.95 -21.89 -18.45
C SER A 31 -9.88 -22.53 -19.36
N THR A 32 -8.59 -22.32 -19.12
CA THR A 32 -7.53 -23.25 -19.59
C THR A 32 -7.23 -24.29 -18.51
N PRO A 33 -6.81 -25.53 -18.85
CA PRO A 33 -6.22 -26.44 -17.87
C PRO A 33 -5.07 -25.72 -17.14
N PRO A 34 -5.07 -25.63 -15.80
CA PRO A 34 -4.05 -24.85 -15.12
C PRO A 34 -2.67 -25.47 -15.31
N THR A 35 -1.66 -24.61 -15.31
CA THR A 35 -0.25 -25.03 -15.32
C THR A 35 0.37 -24.76 -13.96
N ALA A 36 1.03 -25.76 -13.40
CA ALA A 36 1.78 -25.67 -12.15
C ALA A 36 3.25 -25.31 -12.40
N THR A 37 3.89 -24.82 -11.34
CA THR A 37 5.35 -24.82 -11.18
C THR A 37 5.66 -25.74 -10.01
N ILE A 38 6.46 -26.78 -10.24
CA ILE A 38 7.05 -27.54 -9.13
C ILE A 38 8.42 -26.96 -8.80
N SER A 39 8.80 -27.02 -7.53
CA SER A 39 10.16 -26.72 -7.09
C SER A 39 10.54 -27.66 -5.95
N GLY A 40 11.81 -27.74 -5.58
CA GLY A 40 12.20 -28.59 -4.46
C GLY A 40 13.69 -28.60 -4.18
N ALA A 41 14.05 -29.25 -3.08
CA ALA A 41 15.42 -29.60 -2.76
C ALA A 41 15.75 -31.02 -3.27
N VAL A 42 16.92 -31.17 -3.87
CA VAL A 42 17.56 -32.45 -4.17
C VAL A 42 18.60 -32.72 -3.09
N THR A 43 18.47 -33.85 -2.42
CA THR A 43 19.41 -34.30 -1.37
C THR A 43 20.04 -35.63 -1.77
N PHE A 44 21.24 -35.57 -2.33
CA PHE A 44 22.09 -36.75 -2.50
C PHE A 44 22.60 -37.21 -1.11
N PRO A 45 22.67 -38.53 -0.83
CA PRO A 45 23.16 -39.01 0.45
C PRO A 45 24.63 -38.60 0.67
N SER A 46 24.89 -37.82 1.71
CA SER A 46 26.23 -37.29 2.00
C SER A 46 27.12 -38.34 2.66
N SER A 47 28.44 -38.21 2.49
CA SER A 47 29.46 -39.02 3.19
C SER A 47 29.48 -38.85 4.73
N SER A 48 28.58 -38.05 5.31
CA SER A 48 28.33 -38.01 6.75
C SER A 48 27.33 -39.06 7.23
N ASP A 49 26.43 -39.53 6.35
CA ASP A 49 25.48 -40.63 6.63
C ASP A 49 26.25 -41.90 7.01
N VAL A 50 25.78 -42.60 8.05
CA VAL A 50 26.37 -43.83 8.58
C VAL A 50 26.38 -44.95 7.53
N MET A 51 25.45 -44.93 6.57
CA MET A 51 25.40 -45.88 5.46
C MET A 51 26.38 -45.48 4.35
N ALA A 52 26.37 -44.22 3.92
CA ALA A 52 27.26 -43.70 2.87
C ALA A 52 28.75 -43.79 3.25
N LYS A 53 29.09 -43.66 4.54
CA LYS A 53 30.45 -43.88 5.08
C LYS A 53 31.06 -45.25 4.76
N ARG A 54 30.26 -46.22 4.30
CA ARG A 54 30.71 -47.55 3.88
C ARG A 54 30.84 -47.72 2.36
N ALA A 55 30.36 -46.77 1.56
CA ALA A 55 30.23 -46.88 0.10
C ALA A 55 31.35 -46.20 -0.70
N GLY A 56 31.90 -45.09 -0.20
CA GLY A 56 32.91 -44.30 -0.90
C GLY A 56 32.74 -42.79 -0.65
N ALA A 57 33.60 -41.98 -1.27
CA ALA A 57 33.46 -40.52 -1.26
C ALA A 57 32.83 -40.07 -2.59
N VAL A 58 31.91 -39.10 -2.55
CA VAL A 58 31.30 -38.55 -3.77
C VAL A 58 32.31 -37.65 -4.49
N VAL A 59 32.50 -37.87 -5.78
CA VAL A 59 33.37 -37.04 -6.64
C VAL A 59 32.78 -35.63 -6.78
N THR A 60 33.57 -34.62 -6.45
CA THR A 60 33.19 -33.20 -6.62
C THR A 60 33.61 -32.69 -8.00
N GLY A 61 32.66 -32.32 -8.87
CA GLY A 61 32.99 -31.62 -10.12
C GLY A 61 31.86 -31.45 -11.13
N ASP A 62 30.93 -32.40 -11.22
CA ASP A 62 29.93 -32.43 -12.28
C ASP A 62 28.68 -31.57 -11.97
N PRO A 63 28.02 -30.99 -12.98
CA PRO A 63 26.74 -30.31 -12.78
C PRO A 63 25.63 -31.31 -12.46
N VAL A 64 24.72 -30.92 -11.56
CA VAL A 64 23.45 -31.62 -11.38
C VAL A 64 22.55 -31.32 -12.58
N VAL A 65 21.88 -32.35 -13.11
CA VAL A 65 20.93 -32.24 -14.21
C VAL A 65 19.56 -32.72 -13.72
N VAL A 66 18.54 -31.87 -13.85
CA VAL A 66 17.15 -32.19 -13.47
C VAL A 66 16.32 -32.30 -14.74
N GLU A 67 15.75 -33.48 -14.94
CA GLU A 67 14.89 -33.86 -16.06
C GLU A 67 13.49 -34.18 -15.52
N ILE A 68 12.45 -33.87 -16.30
CA ILE A 68 11.08 -34.27 -15.96
C ILE A 68 10.42 -34.98 -17.15
N TYR A 69 9.85 -36.14 -16.89
CA TYR A 69 9.21 -36.98 -17.89
C TYR A 69 7.72 -37.14 -17.56
N SER A 70 6.84 -37.02 -18.56
CA SER A 70 5.46 -37.51 -18.44
C SER A 70 5.41 -39.03 -18.57
N LEU A 71 4.32 -39.66 -18.14
CA LEU A 71 4.14 -41.13 -18.18
C LEU A 71 4.24 -41.77 -19.59
N ASP A 72 4.17 -40.97 -20.64
CA ASP A 72 4.37 -41.41 -22.03
C ASP A 72 5.83 -41.39 -22.50
N GLY A 73 6.77 -41.09 -21.59
CA GLY A 73 8.21 -41.06 -21.84
C GLY A 73 8.72 -39.78 -22.50
N LYS A 74 7.89 -38.73 -22.65
CA LYS A 74 8.33 -37.44 -23.18
C LYS A 74 8.97 -36.58 -22.09
N LEU A 75 10.09 -35.94 -22.43
CA LEU A 75 10.67 -34.88 -21.61
C LEU A 75 9.74 -33.65 -21.62
N ALA A 76 9.16 -33.30 -20.48
CA ALA A 76 8.22 -32.19 -20.33
C ALA A 76 8.92 -30.81 -20.28
N GLY A 77 10.21 -30.79 -19.97
CA GLY A 77 11.06 -29.60 -20.06
C GLY A 77 12.37 -29.75 -19.28
N PRO A 78 13.40 -28.94 -19.56
CA PRO A 78 14.55 -28.79 -18.67
C PRO A 78 14.18 -27.92 -17.46
N ALA A 79 14.69 -28.24 -16.28
CA ALA A 79 14.55 -27.37 -15.12
C ALA A 79 15.22 -26.00 -15.33
N GLN A 80 14.62 -24.94 -14.78
CA GLN A 80 15.24 -23.63 -14.73
C GLN A 80 15.85 -23.38 -13.37
N GLU A 81 17.15 -23.06 -13.39
CA GLU A 81 17.99 -22.70 -12.26
C GLU A 81 18.19 -23.81 -11.20
N ILE A 82 19.46 -24.12 -10.94
CA ILE A 82 19.89 -25.05 -9.88
C ILE A 82 20.88 -24.32 -8.99
N GLN A 83 20.46 -23.91 -7.79
CA GLN A 83 21.35 -23.28 -6.81
C GLN A 83 21.85 -24.32 -5.81
N PHE A 84 23.17 -24.38 -5.61
CA PHE A 84 23.78 -25.27 -4.61
C PHE A 84 23.91 -24.56 -3.26
N ASN A 85 23.21 -25.06 -2.24
CA ASN A 85 23.36 -24.60 -0.87
C ASN A 85 24.47 -25.37 -0.17
N ASN A 86 25.68 -24.82 -0.24
CA ASN A 86 26.90 -25.35 0.38
C ASN A 86 26.79 -25.52 1.91
N GLY A 87 25.84 -24.85 2.58
CA GLY A 87 25.58 -25.00 4.01
C GLY A 87 24.77 -26.26 4.39
N GLN A 88 24.07 -26.87 3.43
CA GLN A 88 23.24 -28.07 3.65
C GLN A 88 23.58 -29.24 2.70
N ASN A 89 24.48 -29.05 1.73
CA ASN A 89 24.77 -30.01 0.66
C ASN A 89 23.51 -30.41 -0.13
N THR A 90 22.64 -29.43 -0.38
CA THR A 90 21.39 -29.57 -1.14
C THR A 90 21.43 -28.70 -2.38
N TYR A 91 20.75 -29.14 -3.43
CA TYR A 91 20.53 -28.35 -4.65
C TYR A 91 19.06 -27.97 -4.73
N SER A 92 18.72 -26.72 -5.05
CA SER A 92 17.33 -26.37 -5.40
C SER A 92 17.06 -26.63 -6.89
N TYR A 93 15.79 -26.80 -7.26
CA TYR A 93 15.35 -26.81 -8.66
C TYR A 93 13.96 -26.19 -8.81
N SER A 94 13.62 -25.71 -10.01
CA SER A 94 12.30 -25.19 -10.37
C SER A 94 11.92 -25.61 -11.79
N ILE A 95 10.67 -26.03 -12.01
CA ILE A 95 10.15 -26.41 -13.34
C ILE A 95 8.75 -25.80 -13.53
N PRO A 96 8.63 -24.69 -14.28
CA PRO A 96 7.35 -24.03 -14.56
C PRO A 96 6.64 -24.62 -15.78
N GLY A 97 5.32 -24.49 -15.82
CA GLY A 97 4.50 -24.76 -17.03
C GLY A 97 4.00 -26.20 -17.18
N LEU A 98 4.06 -27.02 -16.13
CA LEU A 98 3.59 -28.41 -16.14
C LEU A 98 2.05 -28.45 -16.10
N HIS A 99 1.42 -29.36 -16.83
CA HIS A 99 -0.05 -29.48 -16.86
C HIS A 99 -0.57 -30.23 -15.63
N THR A 100 -1.56 -29.68 -14.92
CA THR A 100 -2.09 -30.28 -13.68
C THR A 100 -2.96 -31.52 -13.87
N ASP A 101 -3.17 -31.96 -15.12
CA ASP A 101 -3.93 -33.17 -15.47
C ASP A 101 -3.01 -34.37 -15.79
N THR A 102 -1.69 -34.17 -15.74
CA THR A 102 -0.66 -35.12 -16.19
C THR A 102 0.23 -35.52 -15.02
N ASP A 103 0.49 -36.82 -14.83
CA ASP A 103 1.47 -37.30 -13.85
C ASP A 103 2.89 -37.24 -14.43
N TYR A 104 3.87 -36.94 -13.57
CA TYR A 104 5.26 -36.72 -13.97
C TYR A 104 6.26 -37.48 -13.10
N VAL A 105 7.44 -37.72 -13.66
CA VAL A 105 8.60 -38.28 -12.95
C VAL A 105 9.74 -37.28 -13.03
N VAL A 106 10.13 -36.72 -11.89
CA VAL A 106 11.36 -35.91 -11.79
C VAL A 106 12.52 -36.87 -11.60
N LYS A 107 13.51 -36.76 -12.48
CA LYS A 107 14.76 -37.52 -12.42
C LYS A 107 15.91 -36.54 -12.28
N VAL A 108 16.81 -36.83 -11.35
CA VAL A 108 17.97 -35.98 -11.08
C VAL A 108 19.25 -36.80 -11.20
N LYS A 109 20.17 -36.33 -12.04
CA LYS A 109 21.47 -36.93 -12.31
C LYS A 109 22.58 -36.05 -11.71
N HIS A 110 23.60 -36.67 -11.14
CA HIS A 110 24.85 -36.01 -10.72
C HIS A 110 26.00 -37.00 -10.92
N ASN A 111 26.80 -36.80 -11.96
CA ASN A 111 27.66 -37.87 -12.50
C ASN A 111 26.79 -39.13 -12.77
N LEU A 112 27.20 -40.31 -12.28
CA LEU A 112 26.44 -41.55 -12.35
C LEU A 112 25.27 -41.62 -11.35
N GLN A 113 25.24 -40.77 -10.32
CA GLN A 113 24.21 -40.80 -9.27
C GLN A 113 22.83 -40.42 -9.85
N VAL A 114 21.83 -41.29 -9.71
CA VAL A 114 20.45 -41.02 -10.16
C VAL A 114 19.47 -41.11 -9.00
N LEU A 115 18.67 -40.06 -8.83
CA LEU A 115 17.51 -40.04 -7.95
C LEU A 115 16.23 -39.84 -8.78
N LYS A 116 15.10 -40.39 -8.32
CA LYS A 116 13.78 -40.25 -8.93
C LYS A 116 12.74 -39.74 -7.91
N LYS A 117 11.68 -39.12 -8.41
CA LYS A 117 10.42 -38.86 -7.69
C LYS A 117 9.24 -38.98 -8.66
N LEU A 118 8.18 -39.67 -8.24
CA LEU A 118 6.91 -39.73 -8.95
C LEU A 118 5.95 -38.67 -8.37
N ILE A 119 5.27 -37.94 -9.26
CA ILE A 119 4.37 -36.83 -8.95
C ILE A 119 3.02 -37.14 -9.59
N ASP A 120 2.06 -37.54 -8.74
CA ASP A 120 0.64 -37.69 -9.08
C ASP A 120 0.06 -36.33 -9.52
N LYS A 121 -0.70 -36.29 -10.61
CA LYS A 121 -1.43 -35.12 -11.11
C LYS A 121 -2.26 -34.42 -10.02
N LYS A 122 -2.84 -35.18 -9.08
CA LYS A 122 -3.59 -34.66 -7.92
C LYS A 122 -2.73 -33.86 -6.94
N SER A 123 -1.40 -34.00 -6.98
CA SER A 123 -0.47 -33.19 -6.17
C SER A 123 -0.08 -31.87 -6.83
N LEU A 124 -0.46 -31.62 -8.09
CA LEU A 124 -0.06 -30.42 -8.85
C LEU A 124 -0.99 -29.20 -8.66
N VAL A 125 -1.99 -29.25 -7.78
CA VAL A 125 -3.05 -28.22 -7.66
C VAL A 125 -2.58 -26.81 -7.22
N ALA A 126 -1.30 -26.67 -6.86
CA ALA A 126 -0.66 -25.42 -6.45
C ALA A 126 0.87 -25.52 -6.70
N PRO A 127 1.65 -24.44 -6.51
CA PRO A 127 3.10 -24.56 -6.40
C PRO A 127 3.45 -25.48 -5.22
N THR A 128 4.04 -26.64 -5.52
CA THR A 128 4.34 -27.68 -4.53
C THR A 128 5.82 -27.97 -4.41
N THR A 129 6.27 -28.17 -3.18
CA THR A 129 7.66 -28.50 -2.84
C THR A 129 7.88 -30.01 -2.98
N GLN A 130 8.44 -30.42 -4.11
CA GLN A 130 8.61 -31.80 -4.55
C GLN A 130 10.07 -32.24 -4.34
N ASN A 131 10.49 -32.40 -3.08
CA ASN A 131 11.87 -32.77 -2.73
C ASN A 131 12.27 -34.15 -3.28
N VAL A 132 13.47 -34.29 -3.84
CA VAL A 132 13.98 -35.52 -4.46
C VAL A 132 15.16 -36.08 -3.66
N ASN A 133 15.07 -37.32 -3.21
CA ASN A 133 16.09 -37.95 -2.36
C ASN A 133 16.01 -39.50 -2.44
N ALA A 134 16.77 -40.20 -1.59
CA ALA A 134 16.76 -41.66 -1.53
C ALA A 134 15.38 -42.25 -1.14
N THR A 135 14.60 -41.57 -0.30
CA THR A 135 13.23 -41.97 0.07
C THR A 135 12.28 -41.92 -1.12
N THR A 136 12.28 -40.81 -1.88
CA THR A 136 11.44 -40.70 -3.09
C THR A 136 11.86 -41.68 -4.16
N THR A 137 13.17 -41.94 -4.28
CA THR A 137 13.70 -42.91 -5.25
C THR A 137 13.29 -44.34 -4.88
N ALA A 138 13.32 -44.71 -3.59
CA ALA A 138 12.81 -45.99 -3.10
C ALA A 138 11.30 -46.16 -3.35
N ALA A 139 10.51 -45.10 -3.16
CA ALA A 139 9.08 -45.10 -3.46
C ALA A 139 8.80 -45.28 -4.97
N VAL A 140 9.59 -44.65 -5.84
CA VAL A 140 9.49 -44.85 -7.30
C VAL A 140 9.80 -46.29 -7.69
N ILE A 141 10.82 -46.92 -7.10
CA ILE A 141 11.19 -48.32 -7.41
C ILE A 141 10.07 -49.30 -6.99
N ILE A 142 9.40 -49.06 -5.85
CA ILE A 142 8.21 -49.83 -5.45
C ILE A 142 7.07 -49.62 -6.46
N ALA A 143 6.81 -48.37 -6.88
CA ALA A 143 5.80 -48.08 -7.88
C ALA A 143 6.11 -48.77 -9.23
N GLU A 144 7.35 -48.65 -9.73
CA GLU A 144 7.82 -49.33 -10.96
C GLU A 144 7.61 -50.85 -10.89
N GLN A 145 7.91 -51.49 -9.76
CA GLN A 145 7.68 -52.93 -9.57
C GLN A 145 6.19 -53.27 -9.50
N THR A 146 5.37 -52.50 -8.77
CA THR A 146 3.94 -52.79 -8.63
C THR A 146 3.19 -52.61 -9.96
N LEU A 147 3.53 -51.56 -10.72
CA LEU A 147 3.00 -51.35 -12.08
C LEU A 147 3.47 -52.45 -13.04
N SER A 148 4.73 -52.89 -12.91
CA SER A 148 5.26 -54.02 -13.69
C SER A 148 4.57 -55.36 -13.38
N ALA A 149 4.01 -55.55 -12.17
CA ALA A 149 3.27 -56.76 -11.83
C ALA A 149 1.93 -56.89 -12.58
N ALA A 150 1.39 -55.78 -13.12
CA ALA A 150 0.16 -55.75 -13.90
C ALA A 150 0.36 -55.98 -15.41
N GLY A 151 1.60 -55.98 -15.93
CA GLY A 151 1.82 -55.99 -17.39
C GLY A 151 3.30 -56.06 -17.83
N PRO A 152 3.68 -55.38 -18.92
CA PRO A 152 5.10 -55.28 -19.32
C PRO A 152 5.88 -54.42 -18.32
N LYS A 153 7.19 -54.66 -18.19
CA LYS A 153 8.04 -53.90 -17.24
C LYS A 153 7.93 -52.40 -17.50
N VAL A 154 7.44 -51.68 -16.51
CA VAL A 154 7.38 -50.21 -16.48
C VAL A 154 8.72 -49.68 -15.94
N VAL A 155 9.26 -48.66 -16.62
CA VAL A 155 10.40 -47.88 -16.12
C VAL A 155 10.02 -46.41 -16.24
N LEU A 156 10.06 -45.71 -15.13
CA LEU A 156 9.61 -44.33 -14.93
C LEU A 156 10.82 -43.38 -14.96
N GLY A 157 10.67 -42.25 -15.65
CA GLY A 157 11.74 -41.24 -15.78
C GLY A 157 12.78 -41.56 -16.86
N GLU A 158 12.43 -42.36 -17.87
CA GLU A 158 13.28 -42.60 -19.04
C GLU A 158 12.64 -42.03 -20.31
N GLU A 159 13.48 -41.58 -21.26
CA GLU A 159 13.01 -41.22 -22.59
C GLU A 159 12.67 -42.48 -23.38
N LEU A 160 11.43 -42.62 -23.82
CA LEU A 160 11.00 -43.74 -24.67
C LEU A 160 11.31 -43.43 -26.14
N THR A 161 11.87 -44.42 -26.84
CA THR A 161 12.20 -44.31 -28.28
C THR A 161 11.00 -43.79 -29.06
N ALA A 162 11.22 -42.84 -29.99
CA ALA A 162 10.16 -42.25 -30.78
C ALA A 162 9.30 -43.31 -31.50
N GLY A 163 8.02 -43.42 -31.10
CA GLY A 163 7.08 -44.43 -31.59
C GLY A 163 6.95 -45.71 -30.75
N SER A 164 7.73 -45.89 -29.68
CA SER A 164 7.58 -46.98 -28.70
C SER A 164 6.94 -46.52 -27.37
N GLY A 165 6.43 -45.29 -27.31
CA GLY A 165 5.68 -44.80 -26.14
C GLY A 165 4.33 -45.53 -25.98
N PRO A 166 3.80 -45.64 -24.74
CA PRO A 166 2.48 -46.21 -24.50
C PRO A 166 1.38 -45.43 -25.23
N SER A 167 0.31 -46.12 -25.63
CA SER A 167 -0.87 -45.47 -26.21
C SER A 167 -1.54 -44.57 -25.16
N SER A 168 -2.30 -43.55 -25.59
CA SER A 168 -3.02 -42.67 -24.65
C SER A 168 -3.96 -43.42 -23.71
N ALA A 169 -4.51 -44.56 -24.14
CA ALA A 169 -5.29 -45.46 -23.29
C ALA A 169 -4.40 -46.15 -22.23
N ALA A 170 -3.21 -46.62 -22.61
CA ALA A 170 -2.26 -47.21 -21.65
C ALA A 170 -1.69 -46.15 -20.67
N VAL A 171 -1.47 -44.91 -21.12
CA VAL A 171 -1.11 -43.78 -20.25
C VAL A 171 -2.23 -43.48 -19.25
N ALA A 172 -3.49 -43.48 -19.69
CA ALA A 172 -4.65 -43.29 -18.80
C ALA A 172 -4.79 -44.44 -17.78
N THR A 173 -4.57 -45.70 -18.19
CA THR A 173 -4.53 -46.84 -17.26
C THR A 173 -3.38 -46.68 -16.25
N LEU A 174 -2.17 -46.39 -16.70
CA LEU A 174 -1.00 -46.22 -15.83
C LEU A 174 -1.18 -45.05 -14.85
N SER A 175 -1.79 -43.95 -15.30
CA SER A 175 -2.20 -42.80 -14.48
C SER A 175 -3.22 -43.19 -13.40
N GLN A 176 -4.18 -44.06 -13.71
CA GLN A 176 -5.15 -44.57 -12.74
C GLN A 176 -4.54 -45.58 -11.77
N GLU A 177 -3.58 -46.40 -12.21
CA GLU A 177 -2.84 -47.32 -11.35
C GLU A 177 -1.91 -46.55 -10.40
N ILE A 178 -1.22 -45.51 -10.87
CA ILE A 178 -0.44 -44.58 -10.05
C ILE A 178 -1.31 -43.86 -9.03
N GLU A 179 -2.50 -43.41 -9.43
CA GLU A 179 -3.49 -42.80 -8.53
C GLU A 179 -3.95 -43.79 -7.43
N ASN A 180 -4.09 -45.07 -7.76
CA ASN A 180 -4.41 -46.13 -6.80
C ASN A 180 -3.21 -46.47 -5.88
N LEU A 181 -1.97 -46.34 -6.38
CA LEU A 181 -0.72 -46.57 -5.63
C LEU A 181 -0.37 -45.46 -4.64
N LYS A 182 -1.04 -44.30 -4.67
CA LYS A 182 -0.83 -43.18 -3.73
C LYS A 182 0.66 -42.92 -3.41
N PRO A 183 1.51 -42.52 -4.38
CA PRO A 183 2.98 -42.57 -4.22
C PRO A 183 3.51 -41.79 -3.00
N MET A 184 2.85 -40.70 -2.62
CA MET A 184 3.19 -39.91 -1.43
C MET A 184 3.05 -40.70 -0.12
N GLU A 185 2.14 -41.69 -0.03
CA GLU A 185 2.04 -42.55 1.16
C GLU A 185 3.13 -43.63 1.19
N ILE A 186 3.64 -44.06 0.03
CA ILE A 186 4.87 -44.87 -0.03
C ILE A 186 6.05 -44.05 0.50
N GLU A 187 6.18 -42.78 0.05
CA GLU A 187 7.21 -41.86 0.54
C GLU A 187 7.08 -41.58 2.05
N ASN A 188 5.86 -41.32 2.56
CA ASN A 188 5.60 -41.12 3.98
C ASN A 188 5.99 -42.36 4.79
N ALA A 189 5.54 -43.55 4.39
CA ALA A 189 5.81 -44.79 5.11
C ALA A 189 7.31 -45.13 5.18
N ILE A 190 8.08 -44.86 4.13
CA ILE A 190 9.54 -45.01 4.14
C ILE A 190 10.19 -43.89 4.98
N ALA A 191 9.74 -42.63 4.87
CA ALA A 191 10.28 -41.52 5.68
C ALA A 191 10.09 -41.77 7.19
N ASP A 192 8.90 -42.17 7.61
CA ASP A 192 8.57 -42.48 9.00
C ASP A 192 9.34 -43.70 9.50
N THR A 193 9.56 -44.70 8.63
CA THR A 193 10.42 -45.87 8.93
C THR A 193 11.88 -45.48 9.20
N ILE A 194 12.40 -44.45 8.54
CA ILE A 194 13.78 -43.98 8.72
C ILE A 194 13.90 -42.96 9.87
N ALA A 195 12.85 -42.17 10.14
CA ALA A 195 12.80 -41.24 11.25
C ALA A 195 12.60 -41.94 12.61
N ASN A 196 11.77 -42.97 12.66
CA ASN A 196 11.54 -43.75 13.89
C ASN A 196 12.69 -44.73 14.14
N SER A 197 13.19 -44.76 15.38
CA SER A 197 14.43 -45.49 15.70
C SER A 197 14.34 -47.00 15.40
N LYS A 198 15.37 -47.51 14.71
CA LYS A 198 15.54 -48.90 14.19
C LYS A 198 15.23 -50.05 15.17
N SER A 199 15.17 -49.76 16.48
CA SER A 199 14.74 -50.69 17.53
C SER A 199 13.25 -51.04 17.52
N ALA A 200 12.43 -50.36 16.70
CA ALA A 200 10.97 -50.52 16.65
C ALA A 200 10.44 -51.06 15.30
N LEU A 201 11.30 -51.62 14.44
CA LEU A 201 10.89 -52.14 13.14
C LEU A 201 10.08 -53.45 13.27
N ASN A 202 8.91 -53.49 12.65
CA ASN A 202 8.18 -54.72 12.32
C ASN A 202 8.56 -55.19 10.89
N SER A 203 8.09 -56.37 10.49
CA SER A 203 8.43 -56.98 9.19
C SER A 203 8.21 -56.05 7.96
N LYS A 204 7.10 -55.28 7.93
CA LYS A 204 6.76 -54.32 6.85
C LYS A 204 7.69 -53.10 6.83
N THR A 205 7.98 -52.52 7.99
CA THR A 205 8.95 -51.42 8.09
C THR A 205 10.39 -51.88 7.86
N ALA A 206 10.73 -53.14 8.13
CA ALA A 206 12.06 -53.69 7.84
C ALA A 206 12.34 -53.76 6.33
N THR A 207 11.37 -54.15 5.49
CA THR A 207 11.55 -54.15 4.02
C THR A 207 11.72 -52.73 3.47
N TYR A 208 10.95 -51.76 3.97
CA TYR A 208 11.11 -50.33 3.65
C TYR A 208 12.50 -49.79 4.06
N ALA A 209 13.00 -50.16 5.24
CA ALA A 209 14.35 -49.81 5.67
C ALA A 209 15.43 -50.49 4.79
N ASN A 210 15.19 -51.71 4.31
CA ASN A 210 16.12 -52.45 3.43
C ASN A 210 16.22 -51.81 2.05
N ILE A 211 15.10 -51.48 1.39
CA ILE A 211 15.11 -50.81 0.08
C ILE A 211 15.69 -49.39 0.18
N TYR A 212 15.39 -48.63 1.25
CA TYR A 212 16.03 -47.32 1.48
C TYR A 212 17.56 -47.45 1.60
N ASN A 213 18.05 -48.38 2.42
CA ASN A 213 19.49 -48.62 2.58
C ASN A 213 20.14 -49.02 1.25
N MET A 214 19.45 -49.84 0.46
CA MET A 214 19.93 -50.26 -0.86
C MET A 214 20.01 -49.07 -1.84
N VAL A 215 19.01 -48.19 -1.87
CA VAL A 215 19.06 -46.95 -2.66
C VAL A 215 20.22 -46.06 -2.21
N VAL A 216 20.37 -45.81 -0.91
CA VAL A 216 21.46 -44.96 -0.38
C VAL A 216 22.83 -45.50 -0.80
N VAL A 217 23.07 -46.81 -0.69
CA VAL A 217 24.36 -47.41 -1.07
C VAL A 217 24.54 -47.48 -2.59
N ALA A 218 23.51 -47.82 -3.37
CA ALA A 218 23.59 -47.84 -4.84
C ALA A 218 23.88 -46.45 -5.43
N VAL A 219 23.25 -45.40 -4.89
CA VAL A 219 23.44 -44.01 -5.32
C VAL A 219 24.79 -43.43 -4.85
N THR A 220 25.37 -43.93 -3.76
CA THR A 220 26.71 -43.49 -3.28
C THR A 220 27.87 -44.35 -3.80
N THR A 221 27.62 -45.50 -4.41
CA THR A 221 28.66 -46.36 -5.00
C THR A 221 29.00 -45.90 -6.42
N GLU A 222 30.23 -45.45 -6.63
CA GLU A 222 30.73 -44.84 -7.88
C GLU A 222 30.48 -45.69 -9.15
N ASN A 223 30.43 -47.02 -9.03
CA ASN A 223 30.26 -47.93 -10.18
C ASN A 223 28.80 -48.32 -10.49
N ILE A 224 27.82 -47.77 -9.77
CA ILE A 224 26.41 -48.21 -9.85
C ILE A 224 25.48 -47.02 -10.10
N GLY A 225 25.53 -46.01 -9.24
CA GLY A 225 24.77 -44.76 -9.41
C GLY A 225 23.25 -44.84 -9.22
N SER A 226 22.61 -45.97 -9.53
CA SER A 226 21.17 -46.19 -9.33
C SER A 226 20.83 -47.65 -9.01
N VAL A 227 19.67 -47.89 -8.40
CA VAL A 227 19.17 -49.26 -8.19
C VAL A 227 18.81 -49.94 -9.53
N ASP A 228 18.37 -49.18 -10.54
CA ASP A 228 18.10 -49.73 -11.88
C ASP A 228 19.34 -50.37 -12.53
N ALA A 229 20.52 -49.77 -12.31
CA ALA A 229 21.80 -50.32 -12.77
C ALA A 229 22.20 -51.59 -11.99
N LEU A 230 21.85 -51.69 -10.71
CA LEU A 230 22.00 -52.91 -9.91
C LEU A 230 21.00 -54.01 -10.34
N LEU A 231 19.78 -53.64 -10.72
CA LEU A 231 18.71 -54.52 -11.20
C LEU A 231 18.80 -54.90 -12.70
N ALA A 232 19.79 -54.38 -13.44
CA ALA A 232 19.93 -54.71 -14.85
C ALA A 232 20.21 -56.22 -15.05
N PRO A 233 19.59 -56.92 -16.02
CA PRO A 233 19.70 -58.39 -16.14
C PRO A 233 21.12 -58.95 -16.32
N ASN A 234 22.06 -58.11 -16.76
CA ASN A 234 23.48 -58.46 -16.94
C ASN A 234 24.38 -57.79 -15.89
N SER A 235 23.82 -57.25 -14.80
CA SER A 235 24.61 -56.54 -13.78
C SER A 235 25.41 -57.51 -12.93
N THR A 236 26.73 -57.38 -13.00
CA THR A 236 27.69 -58.08 -12.12
C THR A 236 28.06 -57.24 -10.90
N ALA A 237 27.39 -56.10 -10.69
CA ALA A 237 27.64 -55.23 -9.56
C ALA A 237 27.07 -55.84 -8.26
N THR A 238 27.74 -55.55 -7.14
CA THR A 238 27.27 -55.96 -5.81
C THR A 238 27.52 -54.84 -4.81
N VAL A 239 26.60 -54.65 -3.86
CA VAL A 239 26.74 -53.65 -2.79
C VAL A 239 26.61 -54.27 -1.40
N THR A 240 27.46 -53.82 -0.48
CA THR A 240 27.43 -54.25 0.93
C THR A 240 26.51 -53.33 1.71
N VAL A 241 25.26 -53.73 1.92
CA VAL A 241 24.25 -52.90 2.60
C VAL A 241 23.91 -53.47 3.98
N PRO A 242 23.60 -52.62 4.98
CA PRO A 242 22.98 -53.09 6.20
C PRO A 242 21.52 -53.48 5.91
N THR A 243 21.15 -54.71 6.26
CA THR A 243 19.76 -55.19 6.17
C THR A 243 19.22 -55.49 7.56
N PHE A 244 17.91 -55.36 7.70
CA PHE A 244 17.14 -55.72 8.89
C PHE A 244 16.29 -56.95 8.57
N THR A 245 16.36 -57.94 9.45
CA THR A 245 15.48 -59.11 9.43
C THR A 245 14.77 -59.17 10.77
N VAL A 246 13.44 -59.22 10.75
CA VAL A 246 12.65 -59.38 11.97
C VAL A 246 12.50 -60.87 12.26
N VAL A 247 13.00 -61.30 13.41
CA VAL A 247 12.95 -62.70 13.85
C VAL A 247 12.00 -62.79 15.03
N THR A 248 10.97 -63.63 14.92
CA THR A 248 10.06 -63.90 16.04
C THR A 248 10.70 -64.91 16.98
N VAL A 249 11.00 -64.49 18.21
CA VAL A 249 11.53 -65.33 19.29
C VAL A 249 10.57 -65.21 20.48
N ASP A 250 10.09 -66.35 21.00
CA ASP A 250 9.11 -66.41 22.11
C ASP A 250 7.91 -65.48 21.95
N SER A 251 7.34 -65.44 20.73
CA SER A 251 6.24 -64.55 20.30
C SER A 251 6.54 -63.04 20.40
N LYS A 252 7.81 -62.65 20.37
CA LYS A 252 8.26 -61.26 20.25
C LYS A 252 9.06 -61.06 18.97
N GLU A 253 8.68 -60.07 18.18
CA GLU A 253 9.50 -59.59 17.06
C GLU A 253 10.80 -58.97 17.59
N THR A 254 11.95 -59.45 17.10
CA THR A 254 13.28 -58.91 17.40
C THR A 254 13.95 -58.47 16.12
N VAL A 255 14.35 -57.20 16.03
CA VAL A 255 15.07 -56.65 14.87
C VAL A 255 16.52 -57.08 14.91
N VAL A 256 16.92 -57.93 13.96
CA VAL A 256 18.33 -58.28 13.73
C VAL A 256 18.86 -57.41 12.60
N GLN A 257 19.74 -56.45 12.93
CA GLN A 257 20.53 -55.76 11.90
C GLN A 257 21.75 -56.60 11.54
N GLN A 258 21.86 -56.97 10.27
CA GLN A 258 23.01 -57.64 9.68
C GLN A 258 23.65 -56.78 8.59
N THR A 259 24.67 -57.31 7.90
CA THR A 259 25.30 -56.67 6.74
C THR A 259 25.39 -57.72 5.64
N ALA A 260 24.78 -57.44 4.49
CA ALA A 260 24.62 -58.39 3.40
C ALA A 260 25.21 -57.83 2.10
N THR A 261 25.84 -58.70 1.31
CA THR A 261 26.22 -58.39 -0.07
C THR A 261 25.02 -58.64 -0.96
N VAL A 262 24.49 -57.58 -1.56
CA VAL A 262 23.32 -57.59 -2.43
C VAL A 262 23.79 -57.72 -3.89
N SER A 263 23.40 -58.80 -4.56
CA SER A 263 23.48 -58.97 -6.02
C SER A 263 22.25 -58.38 -6.70
N SER A 264 22.23 -58.37 -8.04
CA SER A 264 21.03 -58.06 -8.85
C SER A 264 19.80 -58.92 -8.45
N GLU A 265 20.00 -60.22 -8.23
CA GLU A 265 18.96 -61.15 -7.74
C GLU A 265 18.48 -60.78 -6.32
N THR A 266 19.40 -60.43 -5.42
CA THR A 266 19.06 -60.03 -4.04
C THR A 266 18.33 -58.68 -4.04
N ALA A 267 18.74 -57.74 -4.90
CA ALA A 267 18.09 -56.45 -5.06
C ALA A 267 16.65 -56.61 -5.57
N ALA A 268 16.44 -57.51 -6.55
CA ALA A 268 15.10 -57.85 -7.03
C ALA A 268 14.22 -58.42 -5.89
N SER A 269 14.75 -59.36 -5.09
CA SER A 269 14.05 -59.90 -3.92
C SER A 269 13.69 -58.83 -2.87
N VAL A 270 14.59 -57.89 -2.58
CA VAL A 270 14.32 -56.79 -1.63
C VAL A 270 13.25 -55.82 -2.16
N VAL A 271 13.24 -55.56 -3.47
CA VAL A 271 12.20 -54.73 -4.11
C VAL A 271 10.86 -55.45 -4.15
N GLU A 272 10.84 -56.75 -4.44
CA GLU A 272 9.64 -57.59 -4.41
C GLU A 272 9.07 -57.71 -2.99
N GLU A 273 9.91 -57.93 -1.97
CA GLU A 273 9.51 -57.91 -0.56
C GLU A 273 8.91 -56.57 -0.13
N ALA A 274 9.56 -55.45 -0.49
CA ALA A 274 9.04 -54.10 -0.18
C ALA A 274 7.74 -53.80 -0.94
N THR A 275 7.59 -54.31 -2.16
CA THR A 275 6.38 -54.19 -2.98
C THR A 275 5.23 -55.00 -2.40
N ASN A 276 5.46 -56.27 -2.08
CA ASN A 276 4.46 -57.14 -1.44
C ASN A 276 4.13 -56.69 0.00
N SER A 277 4.99 -55.89 0.63
CA SER A 277 4.71 -55.21 1.90
C SER A 277 3.83 -53.96 1.72
N TYR A 278 3.77 -53.37 0.53
CA TYR A 278 2.94 -52.20 0.25
C TYR A 278 1.51 -52.60 -0.11
N GLU A 279 0.67 -52.55 0.91
CA GLU A 279 -0.78 -52.40 0.74
C GLU A 279 -1.05 -50.89 0.64
N PRO A 280 -1.64 -50.38 -0.47
CA PRO A 280 -2.13 -49.01 -0.51
C PRO A 280 -3.13 -48.80 0.63
N PRO A 281 -3.03 -47.72 1.43
CA PRO A 281 -3.96 -47.51 2.54
C PRO A 281 -5.37 -47.40 1.97
N ASP A 282 -6.26 -48.30 2.40
CA ASP A 282 -7.61 -48.41 1.85
C ASP A 282 -8.33 -47.05 1.91
N THR A 283 -9.07 -46.71 0.86
CA THR A 283 -9.93 -45.52 0.80
C THR A 283 -11.19 -45.65 1.66
N THR A 284 -11.19 -46.54 2.64
CA THR A 284 -12.09 -46.51 3.80
C THR A 284 -12.11 -45.11 4.42
N LEU A 285 -13.31 -44.53 4.46
CA LEU A 285 -13.64 -43.25 5.08
C LEU A 285 -13.06 -43.17 6.51
N GLY A 286 -12.29 -42.12 6.82
CA GLY A 286 -11.69 -41.90 8.15
C GLY A 286 -10.20 -41.58 8.18
N MET A 287 -9.43 -41.82 7.09
CA MET A 287 -8.02 -41.38 7.04
C MET A 287 -7.88 -39.85 7.13
N ASP A 288 -8.85 -39.10 6.61
CA ASP A 288 -8.94 -37.65 6.77
C ASP A 288 -9.17 -37.23 8.23
N GLU A 289 -9.95 -37.98 9.02
CA GLU A 289 -10.08 -37.76 10.47
C GLU A 289 -8.77 -38.03 11.22
N PHE A 290 -8.02 -39.05 10.81
CA PHE A 290 -6.67 -39.33 11.35
C PHE A 290 -5.72 -38.16 11.09
N TYR A 291 -5.57 -37.72 9.83
CA TYR A 291 -4.68 -36.61 9.50
C TYR A 291 -5.15 -35.27 10.12
N VAL A 292 -6.46 -35.01 10.23
CA VAL A 292 -6.98 -33.85 11.00
C VAL A 292 -6.61 -33.94 12.48
N THR A 293 -6.67 -35.13 13.08
CA THR A 293 -6.28 -35.35 14.49
C THR A 293 -4.79 -35.10 14.69
N GLN A 294 -3.95 -35.62 13.79
CA GLN A 294 -2.50 -35.36 13.79
C GLN A 294 -2.19 -33.87 13.58
N ALA A 295 -2.86 -33.20 12.64
CA ALA A 295 -2.69 -31.77 12.40
C ALA A 295 -3.03 -30.93 13.65
N LYS A 296 -4.13 -31.26 14.35
CA LYS A 296 -4.50 -30.63 15.64
C LYS A 296 -3.48 -30.93 16.74
N ALA A 297 -2.87 -32.11 16.76
CA ALA A 297 -1.77 -32.44 17.69
C ALA A 297 -0.50 -31.60 17.40
N TYR A 298 -0.16 -31.37 16.13
CA TYR A 298 0.93 -30.46 15.76
C TYR A 298 0.61 -29.00 16.12
N LEU A 299 -0.62 -28.51 15.91
CA LEU A 299 -1.06 -27.18 16.39
C LEU A 299 -0.94 -27.03 17.92
N ASN A 300 -1.32 -28.06 18.69
CA ASN A 300 -1.14 -28.09 20.14
C ASN A 300 0.35 -28.01 20.57
N ASN A 301 1.28 -28.34 19.67
CA ASN A 301 2.73 -28.24 19.88
C ASN A 301 3.34 -27.00 19.19
N GLN A 302 2.51 -26.09 18.65
CA GLN A 302 2.90 -24.90 17.87
C GLN A 302 3.67 -25.21 16.56
N ASP A 303 3.66 -26.47 16.11
CA ASP A 303 4.30 -26.91 14.87
C ASP A 303 3.38 -26.65 13.67
N ILE A 304 3.33 -25.39 13.23
CA ILE A 304 2.45 -24.94 12.15
C ILE A 304 2.80 -25.60 10.81
N ALA A 305 4.07 -25.97 10.58
CA ALA A 305 4.52 -26.59 9.34
C ALA A 305 4.02 -28.03 9.20
N ASN A 306 4.16 -28.87 10.24
CA ASN A 306 3.61 -30.22 10.20
C ASN A 306 2.08 -30.23 10.37
N ALA A 307 1.50 -29.24 11.07
CA ALA A 307 0.05 -29.05 11.08
C ALA A 307 -0.50 -28.78 9.66
N TYR A 308 0.10 -27.83 8.93
CA TYR A 308 -0.25 -27.55 7.53
C TYR A 308 -0.16 -28.81 6.68
N ARG A 309 0.98 -29.53 6.71
CA ARG A 309 1.17 -30.78 5.94
C ARG A 309 0.09 -31.81 6.24
N ASN A 310 -0.27 -32.01 7.50
CA ASN A 310 -1.29 -33.00 7.86
C ASN A 310 -2.70 -32.55 7.43
N PHE A 311 -3.03 -31.24 7.45
CA PHE A 311 -4.27 -30.78 6.83
C PHE A 311 -4.27 -30.93 5.29
N GLU A 312 -3.13 -30.79 4.60
CA GLU A 312 -3.03 -31.11 3.17
C GLU A 312 -3.30 -32.62 2.91
N LEU A 313 -2.71 -33.52 3.70
CA LEU A 313 -2.94 -34.97 3.58
C LEU A 313 -4.40 -35.34 3.86
N ALA A 314 -5.04 -34.69 4.84
CA ALA A 314 -6.48 -34.82 5.07
C ALA A 314 -7.31 -34.37 3.85
N LEU A 315 -6.92 -33.30 3.15
CA LEU A 315 -7.57 -32.84 1.92
C LEU A 315 -7.30 -33.75 0.71
N MET A 316 -6.16 -34.44 0.65
CA MET A 316 -5.89 -35.48 -0.35
C MET A 316 -6.76 -36.72 -0.13
N SER A 317 -7.02 -37.08 1.13
CA SER A 317 -7.95 -38.17 1.48
C SER A 317 -9.42 -37.78 1.31
N ASN A 318 -9.80 -36.53 1.63
CA ASN A 318 -11.17 -36.01 1.52
C ASN A 318 -11.14 -34.49 1.29
N SER A 319 -11.25 -34.07 0.02
CA SER A 319 -11.13 -32.65 -0.34
C SER A 319 -12.24 -31.75 0.24
N ASP A 320 -13.33 -32.33 0.75
CA ASP A 320 -14.49 -31.62 1.29
C ASP A 320 -14.60 -31.66 2.82
N ASN A 321 -13.64 -32.32 3.49
CA ASN A 321 -13.50 -32.30 4.95
C ASN A 321 -13.33 -30.85 5.44
N VAL A 322 -14.23 -30.40 6.31
CA VAL A 322 -14.32 -28.99 6.72
C VAL A 322 -13.18 -28.59 7.65
N ASP A 323 -12.84 -29.43 8.62
CA ASP A 323 -11.72 -29.18 9.53
C ASP A 323 -10.38 -29.15 8.79
N ALA A 324 -10.21 -30.01 7.79
CA ALA A 324 -9.03 -30.00 6.92
C ALA A 324 -8.97 -28.72 6.08
N ASN A 325 -10.08 -28.28 5.49
CA ASN A 325 -10.15 -27.04 4.72
C ASN A 325 -9.85 -25.81 5.59
N VAL A 326 -10.52 -25.66 6.75
CA VAL A 326 -10.30 -24.53 7.68
C VAL A 326 -8.89 -24.58 8.26
N GLY A 327 -8.41 -25.75 8.68
CA GLY A 327 -7.06 -25.94 9.21
C GLY A 327 -5.97 -25.59 8.19
N ALA A 328 -6.07 -26.12 6.96
CA ALA A 328 -5.16 -25.84 5.85
C ALA A 328 -5.26 -24.39 5.34
N ALA A 329 -6.40 -23.72 5.53
CA ALA A 329 -6.55 -22.29 5.27
C ALA A 329 -5.77 -21.48 6.32
N ILE A 330 -6.09 -21.64 7.61
CA ILE A 330 -5.47 -20.87 8.70
C ILE A 330 -3.95 -21.10 8.72
N THR A 331 -3.51 -22.36 8.77
CA THR A 331 -2.08 -22.69 8.78
C THR A 331 -1.40 -22.29 7.47
N GLY A 332 -2.06 -22.41 6.32
CA GLY A 332 -1.52 -21.96 5.02
C GLY A 332 -1.35 -20.45 4.92
N GLY A 333 -2.23 -19.68 5.55
CA GLY A 333 -2.11 -18.23 5.69
C GLY A 333 -1.03 -17.80 6.68
N VAL A 334 -0.82 -18.56 7.75
CA VAL A 334 0.31 -18.35 8.68
C VAL A 334 1.64 -18.72 8.03
N MET A 335 1.70 -19.79 7.23
CA MET A 335 2.92 -20.21 6.52
C MET A 335 3.37 -19.22 5.42
N LEU A 336 2.57 -18.22 5.03
CA LEU A 336 3.06 -17.06 4.25
C LEU A 336 4.15 -16.28 4.98
N LEU A 337 4.14 -16.33 6.32
CA LEU A 337 5.19 -15.72 7.12
C LEU A 337 6.49 -16.52 6.97
N ASP A 338 6.40 -17.86 6.94
CA ASP A 338 7.60 -18.67 6.84
C ASP A 338 8.18 -18.80 5.42
N ASP A 339 7.50 -18.28 4.39
CA ASP A 339 7.97 -18.19 3.00
C ASP A 339 9.28 -17.39 2.87
N GLU A 340 10.25 -17.96 2.14
CA GLU A 340 11.60 -17.41 2.03
C GLU A 340 11.69 -16.16 1.14
N GLN A 341 10.80 -15.99 0.16
CA GLN A 341 10.74 -14.76 -0.64
C GLN A 341 10.13 -13.61 0.16
N VAL A 342 9.07 -13.89 0.94
CA VAL A 342 8.43 -12.90 1.84
C VAL A 342 9.40 -12.49 2.96
N LYS A 343 10.10 -13.44 3.58
CA LYS A 343 11.21 -13.16 4.52
C LYS A 343 12.30 -12.31 3.89
N THR A 344 12.79 -12.70 2.72
CA THR A 344 13.91 -12.04 2.05
C THR A 344 13.56 -10.60 1.68
N ILE A 345 12.38 -10.33 1.10
CA ILE A 345 12.02 -8.96 0.71
C ILE A 345 11.87 -8.04 1.93
N VAL A 346 11.16 -8.48 2.97
CA VAL A 346 10.95 -7.67 4.18
C VAL A 346 12.25 -7.49 4.98
N GLY A 347 13.12 -8.52 5.01
CA GLY A 347 14.46 -8.44 5.59
C GLY A 347 15.37 -7.46 4.85
N LYS A 348 15.38 -7.45 3.50
CA LYS A 348 16.11 -6.44 2.70
C LYS A 348 15.65 -5.01 3.03
N TRP A 349 14.37 -4.79 3.32
CA TRP A 349 13.83 -3.48 3.76
C TRP A 349 14.28 -3.05 5.17
N GLY A 350 15.02 -3.87 5.90
CA GLY A 350 15.56 -3.55 7.23
C GLY A 350 14.57 -3.76 8.40
N TYR A 351 13.42 -4.38 8.16
CA TYR A 351 12.49 -4.75 9.22
C TYR A 351 12.89 -6.09 9.85
N VAL A 352 12.83 -6.18 11.19
CA VAL A 352 12.91 -7.46 11.88
C VAL A 352 11.68 -8.28 11.48
N TYR A 353 11.92 -9.41 10.85
CA TYR A 353 10.86 -10.28 10.35
C TYR A 353 10.30 -11.13 11.49
N PRO A 354 9.00 -11.05 11.82
CA PRO A 354 8.43 -11.87 12.88
C PRO A 354 8.27 -13.32 12.37
N THR A 355 8.99 -14.25 12.99
CA THR A 355 8.80 -15.68 12.75
C THR A 355 7.42 -16.13 13.26
N VAL A 356 6.91 -17.24 12.70
CA VAL A 356 5.65 -17.84 13.16
C VAL A 356 5.67 -18.12 14.68
N ASN A 357 6.80 -18.59 15.20
CA ASN A 357 7.00 -18.83 16.63
C ASN A 357 6.94 -17.55 17.47
N GLU A 358 7.56 -16.44 17.04
CA GLU A 358 7.50 -15.16 17.77
C GLU A 358 6.08 -14.60 17.83
N ILE A 359 5.30 -14.75 16.76
CA ILE A 359 3.90 -14.33 16.71
C ILE A 359 3.08 -15.18 17.67
N VAL A 360 3.13 -16.50 17.56
CA VAL A 360 2.41 -17.43 18.44
C VAL A 360 2.76 -17.20 19.92
N GLN A 361 4.01 -16.83 20.22
CA GLN A 361 4.43 -16.46 21.57
C GLN A 361 3.95 -15.06 22.01
N THR A 362 3.80 -14.08 21.11
CA THR A 362 3.31 -12.74 21.49
C THR A 362 1.79 -12.66 21.70
N ILE A 363 0.99 -13.56 21.11
CA ILE A 363 -0.45 -13.68 21.43
C ILE A 363 -0.73 -14.43 22.75
N SER A 364 0.24 -15.15 23.32
CA SER A 364 0.09 -15.83 24.63
C SER A 364 0.81 -15.14 25.79
N PRO A 365 0.08 -14.35 26.61
CA PRO A 365 0.56 -14.11 27.97
C PRO A 365 -0.58 -14.01 29.01
N VAL A 366 -0.80 -15.08 29.78
CA VAL A 366 -1.16 -15.10 31.23
C VAL A 366 -2.17 -14.03 31.74
N GLY A 367 -3.13 -13.58 30.93
CA GLY A 367 -3.85 -12.33 31.25
C GLY A 367 -4.92 -11.86 30.25
N ASN A 368 -5.74 -12.78 29.71
CA ASN A 368 -6.94 -12.52 28.92
C ASN A 368 -6.83 -11.38 27.86
N PRO A 369 -6.26 -11.65 26.67
CA PRO A 369 -6.21 -10.68 25.57
C PRO A 369 -7.59 -10.39 24.95
N PHE A 370 -8.54 -11.32 25.01
CA PHE A 370 -9.84 -11.23 24.33
C PHE A 370 -10.72 -10.07 24.80
N ASN A 371 -10.54 -9.61 26.05
CA ASN A 371 -11.25 -8.44 26.58
C ASN A 371 -10.91 -7.12 25.83
N ASN A 372 -9.91 -7.12 24.94
CA ASN A 372 -9.61 -6.02 24.02
C ASN A 372 -10.15 -6.22 22.59
N MET A 373 -10.48 -7.44 22.15
CA MET A 373 -10.93 -7.69 20.76
C MET A 373 -12.35 -7.16 20.47
N THR A 374 -13.18 -7.03 21.50
CA THR A 374 -14.47 -6.30 21.42
C THR A 374 -14.31 -4.85 20.94
N SER A 375 -13.13 -4.24 21.15
CA SER A 375 -12.81 -2.91 20.62
C SER A 375 -12.26 -2.91 19.17
N ALA A 376 -11.75 -4.04 18.68
CA ALA A 376 -11.32 -4.19 17.29
C ALA A 376 -12.53 -4.35 16.34
N ALA A 377 -13.57 -5.06 16.77
CA ALA A 377 -14.87 -5.07 16.07
C ALA A 377 -15.47 -3.64 15.98
N ALA A 378 -15.24 -2.81 17.00
CA ALA A 378 -15.67 -1.41 17.02
C ALA A 378 -14.88 -0.47 16.07
N THR A 379 -13.87 -0.96 15.35
CA THR A 379 -13.19 -0.17 14.29
C THR A 379 -13.94 -0.17 12.95
N VAL A 380 -14.81 -1.15 12.67
CA VAL A 380 -15.63 -1.14 11.44
C VAL A 380 -16.67 0.00 11.44
N PRO A 381 -17.40 0.28 12.55
CA PRO A 381 -18.23 1.47 12.69
C PRO A 381 -17.50 2.83 12.57
N LEU A 382 -16.16 2.86 12.56
CA LEU A 382 -15.42 4.13 12.47
C LEU A 382 -15.57 4.80 11.10
N LEU A 383 -15.86 4.04 10.04
CA LEU A 383 -16.24 4.57 8.72
C LEU A 383 -17.66 5.17 8.69
N ALA A 384 -18.55 4.74 9.59
CA ALA A 384 -19.92 5.27 9.68
C ALA A 384 -20.02 6.56 10.53
N LYS A 385 -18.97 6.91 11.30
CA LYS A 385 -19.04 7.93 12.35
C LYS A 385 -18.66 9.35 11.92
N THR A 386 -18.24 9.56 10.68
CA THR A 386 -17.92 10.88 10.10
C THR A 386 -19.10 11.60 9.44
N ALA A 387 -20.30 11.01 9.43
CA ALA A 387 -21.47 11.52 8.70
C ALA A 387 -22.69 11.92 9.58
N ALA A 388 -22.48 12.26 10.86
CA ALA A 388 -23.53 12.80 11.74
C ALA A 388 -22.97 13.81 12.76
N SER A 389 -23.76 14.83 13.09
CA SER A 389 -23.41 15.91 14.02
C SER A 389 -23.48 15.51 15.50
N ALA A 390 -22.62 16.13 16.32
CA ALA A 390 -22.52 15.96 17.77
C ALA A 390 -23.61 16.78 18.53
N PRO A 391 -23.68 16.80 19.90
CA PRO A 391 -22.87 16.06 20.87
C PRO A 391 -23.65 15.40 22.05
N VAL A 392 -23.33 14.15 22.39
CA VAL A 392 -23.46 13.63 23.77
C VAL A 392 -22.26 12.70 24.07
N ALA A 393 -21.55 12.98 25.16
CA ALA A 393 -20.60 12.06 25.80
C ALA A 393 -21.18 11.62 27.15
N PRO A 394 -20.81 10.44 27.71
CA PRO A 394 -19.61 10.44 28.56
C PRO A 394 -18.81 9.12 28.60
N ALA A 395 -17.78 9.10 29.45
CA ALA A 395 -17.06 7.94 29.99
C ALA A 395 -16.25 7.05 29.02
N SER A 396 -16.88 6.38 28.06
CA SER A 396 -16.26 5.28 27.31
C SER A 396 -15.04 5.71 26.49
N ALA A 397 -15.09 6.90 25.86
CA ALA A 397 -13.97 7.44 25.09
C ALA A 397 -12.74 7.77 25.95
N ASN A 398 -12.92 8.26 27.18
CA ASN A 398 -11.79 8.50 28.10
C ASN A 398 -11.20 7.20 28.63
N LYS A 399 -12.01 6.17 28.89
CA LYS A 399 -11.49 4.83 29.19
C LYS A 399 -10.75 4.22 28.00
N MET A 400 -11.23 4.43 26.78
CA MET A 400 -10.57 3.99 25.54
C MET A 400 -9.24 4.70 25.28
N LEU A 401 -9.17 6.03 25.51
CA LEU A 401 -7.93 6.80 25.42
C LEU A 401 -6.94 6.44 26.54
N GLN A 402 -7.42 6.15 27.75
CA GLN A 402 -6.60 5.63 28.85
C GLN A 402 -6.10 4.21 28.56
N ALA A 403 -6.93 3.33 27.98
CA ALA A 403 -6.54 2.00 27.54
C ALA A 403 -5.50 2.05 26.41
N PHE A 404 -5.67 2.94 25.43
CA PHE A 404 -4.70 3.16 24.35
C PHE A 404 -3.36 3.68 24.88
N ASN A 405 -3.37 4.63 25.82
CA ASN A 405 -2.16 5.10 26.48
C ASN A 405 -1.52 4.05 27.40
N ALA A 406 -2.32 3.21 28.07
CA ALA A 406 -1.83 2.08 28.87
C ALA A 406 -1.24 0.95 28.00
N LEU A 407 -1.82 0.70 26.83
CA LEU A 407 -1.30 -0.23 25.81
C LEU A 407 0.04 0.29 25.25
N LYS A 408 0.11 1.58 24.88
CA LYS A 408 1.35 2.28 24.51
C LYS A 408 2.41 2.30 25.64
N GLY A 409 1.98 2.18 26.89
CA GLY A 409 2.84 2.02 28.07
C GLY A 409 3.23 0.56 28.40
N LYS A 410 2.63 -0.44 27.74
CA LYS A 410 2.82 -1.88 28.01
C LYS A 410 3.34 -2.69 26.83
N LEU A 411 3.22 -2.19 25.60
CA LEU A 411 4.05 -2.65 24.47
C LEU A 411 5.54 -2.57 24.87
N PRO A 412 6.39 -3.51 24.42
CA PRO A 412 7.79 -3.57 24.84
C PRO A 412 8.54 -2.30 24.43
N GLN A 413 8.72 -1.38 25.37
CA GLN A 413 9.48 -0.15 25.15
C GLN A 413 10.97 -0.48 25.06
N GLN A 414 11.48 -0.61 23.83
CA GLN A 414 12.91 -0.51 23.58
C GLN A 414 13.41 0.85 24.08
N LYS A 415 14.09 0.84 25.23
CA LYS A 415 14.62 2.04 25.89
C LYS A 415 15.87 2.59 25.17
N ALA A 416 15.67 3.16 23.99
CA ALA A 416 16.63 4.11 23.39
C ALA A 416 15.96 5.07 22.39
N GLY A 417 15.97 6.37 22.69
CA GLY A 417 16.25 7.37 21.66
C GLY A 417 15.17 7.84 20.67
N PHE A 418 13.87 7.54 20.83
CA PHE A 418 12.80 8.07 19.96
C PHE A 418 12.56 9.59 20.11
N LYS A 419 13.51 10.40 19.63
CA LYS A 419 13.45 11.88 19.67
C LYS A 419 13.87 12.58 18.37
N SER A 420 14.08 11.83 17.28
CA SER A 420 14.46 12.39 15.97
C SER A 420 13.78 11.63 14.83
N LEU A 421 12.52 11.95 14.54
CA LEU A 421 11.74 11.28 13.49
C LEU A 421 12.35 11.47 12.09
N ALA A 422 13.07 12.58 11.87
CA ALA A 422 13.84 12.82 10.64
C ALA A 422 15.04 11.88 10.48
N LYS A 423 15.55 11.28 11.56
CA LYS A 423 16.72 10.36 11.54
C LYS A 423 16.34 8.92 11.19
N GLU A 424 15.06 8.58 11.22
CA GLU A 424 14.56 7.26 10.79
C GLU A 424 14.33 7.15 9.28
N LEU A 425 14.41 8.26 8.53
CA LEU A 425 14.30 8.21 7.07
C LEU A 425 15.53 7.50 6.47
N GLY A 426 16.72 7.77 7.02
CA GLY A 426 17.96 7.04 6.77
C GLY A 426 18.06 5.66 7.46
N LEU A 427 16.94 5.05 7.90
CA LEU A 427 16.89 3.64 8.31
C LEU A 427 16.33 2.70 7.23
N VAL A 428 15.80 3.22 6.13
CA VAL A 428 15.64 2.40 4.93
C VAL A 428 17.04 2.16 4.38
N ALA A 429 17.53 0.92 4.49
CA ALA A 429 18.90 0.58 4.11
C ALA A 429 19.19 1.01 2.67
N THR A 430 20.44 1.38 2.36
CA THR A 430 20.88 1.65 0.97
C THR A 430 20.83 0.40 0.09
N THR A 431 20.64 -0.78 0.71
CA THR A 431 20.41 -2.08 0.09
C THR A 431 18.93 -2.50 0.09
N ALA A 432 18.00 -1.62 0.48
CA ALA A 432 16.57 -1.89 0.43
C ALA A 432 16.14 -2.15 -1.03
N PRO A 433 15.21 -3.09 -1.26
CA PRO A 433 14.84 -3.48 -2.60
C PRO A 433 13.99 -2.40 -3.26
N SER A 434 13.86 -2.51 -4.57
CA SER A 434 12.87 -1.77 -5.35
C SER A 434 11.45 -2.06 -4.84
N VAL A 435 10.52 -1.13 -5.10
CA VAL A 435 9.11 -1.36 -4.75
C VAL A 435 8.53 -2.40 -5.72
N SER A 436 9.02 -2.48 -6.96
CA SER A 436 8.66 -3.52 -7.93
C SER A 436 9.11 -4.93 -7.52
N GLU A 437 10.27 -5.13 -6.90
CA GLU A 437 10.63 -6.41 -6.27
C GLU A 437 9.58 -6.82 -5.22
N MET A 438 9.16 -5.90 -4.36
CA MET A 438 8.12 -6.18 -3.35
C MET A 438 6.76 -6.46 -3.99
N GLN A 439 6.40 -5.72 -5.04
CA GLN A 439 5.18 -5.98 -5.80
C GLN A 439 5.21 -7.32 -6.53
N ALA A 440 6.39 -7.78 -6.98
CA ALA A 440 6.55 -9.09 -7.60
C ALA A 440 6.32 -10.22 -6.57
N VAL A 441 6.84 -10.10 -5.34
CA VAL A 441 6.51 -11.05 -4.26
C VAL A 441 5.02 -11.00 -3.90
N ILE A 442 4.40 -9.81 -3.91
CA ILE A 442 2.95 -9.66 -3.70
C ILE A 442 2.14 -10.36 -4.80
N ASP A 443 2.44 -10.14 -6.08
CA ASP A 443 1.69 -10.74 -7.21
C ASP A 443 1.99 -12.24 -7.42
N ASN A 444 3.22 -12.70 -7.16
CA ASN A 444 3.67 -14.07 -7.50
C ASN A 444 3.60 -15.07 -6.32
N VAL A 445 3.66 -14.59 -5.07
CA VAL A 445 3.68 -15.46 -3.87
C VAL A 445 2.47 -15.21 -2.99
N ILE A 446 2.30 -13.96 -2.53
CA ILE A 446 1.26 -13.62 -1.54
C ILE A 446 -0.13 -13.80 -2.14
N ILE A 447 -0.45 -13.15 -3.26
CA ILE A 447 -1.77 -13.23 -3.91
C ILE A 447 -2.14 -14.68 -4.29
N PRO A 448 -1.26 -15.49 -4.93
CA PRO A 448 -1.58 -16.88 -5.24
C PRO A 448 -1.81 -17.76 -4.00
N LYS A 449 -1.01 -17.62 -2.95
CA LYS A 449 -1.21 -18.38 -1.71
C LYS A 449 -2.48 -17.93 -0.98
N LEU A 450 -2.77 -16.63 -0.97
CA LEU A 450 -4.08 -16.14 -0.53
C LEU A 450 -5.19 -16.82 -1.34
N ASN A 451 -5.10 -16.88 -2.68
CA ASN A 451 -6.07 -17.57 -3.55
C ASN A 451 -6.29 -19.06 -3.20
N THR A 452 -5.38 -19.69 -2.46
CA THR A 452 -5.57 -21.03 -1.87
C THR A 452 -6.31 -21.00 -0.53
N VAL A 453 -6.03 -20.03 0.35
CA VAL A 453 -6.67 -19.89 1.69
C VAL A 453 -8.17 -19.60 1.56
N ILE A 454 -8.53 -18.60 0.74
CA ILE A 454 -9.05 -18.90 -0.60
C ILE A 454 -10.20 -19.92 -0.69
N ALA A 455 -10.10 -20.78 -1.71
CA ALA A 455 -11.11 -21.78 -2.04
C ALA A 455 -11.42 -22.77 -0.89
N ARG A 456 -10.55 -22.84 0.13
CA ARG A 456 -10.71 -23.69 1.31
C ARG A 456 -11.76 -23.17 2.28
N LEU A 457 -11.76 -21.88 2.61
CA LEU A 457 -12.81 -21.31 3.47
C LEU A 457 -14.17 -21.29 2.75
N ALA A 458 -14.20 -21.04 1.44
CA ALA A 458 -15.39 -21.23 0.61
C ALA A 458 -15.92 -22.69 0.59
N LYS A 459 -15.09 -23.69 0.89
CA LYS A 459 -15.48 -25.09 1.13
C LYS A 459 -15.98 -25.37 2.56
N ALA A 460 -15.87 -24.42 3.49
CA ALA A 460 -16.29 -24.53 4.89
C ALA A 460 -17.60 -23.77 5.19
N GLU A 461 -17.79 -22.62 4.53
CA GLU A 461 -19.01 -21.80 4.58
C GLU A 461 -20.29 -22.59 4.28
N GLY A 462 -21.39 -22.22 4.93
CA GLY A 462 -22.75 -22.76 4.74
C GLY A 462 -22.95 -24.21 5.22
N LYS A 463 -21.88 -24.94 5.56
CA LYS A 463 -21.95 -26.34 6.01
C LYS A 463 -22.34 -26.43 7.49
N SER A 464 -23.65 -26.43 7.75
CA SER A 464 -24.26 -26.51 9.09
C SER A 464 -23.63 -27.57 10.00
N GLY A 465 -23.32 -27.19 11.25
CA GLY A 465 -22.86 -28.11 12.30
C GLY A 465 -21.34 -28.29 12.40
N ASN A 466 -20.55 -27.78 11.44
CA ASN A 466 -19.09 -27.88 11.49
C ASN A 466 -18.48 -26.74 12.32
N THR A 467 -17.54 -27.08 13.21
CA THR A 467 -16.84 -26.10 14.07
C THR A 467 -15.37 -26.45 14.26
N PHE A 468 -14.48 -25.53 13.89
CA PHE A 468 -13.04 -25.69 14.09
C PHE A 468 -12.62 -25.07 15.44
N THR A 469 -12.36 -25.93 16.43
CA THR A 469 -11.95 -25.50 17.78
C THR A 469 -10.44 -25.25 17.86
N ILE A 470 -10.05 -23.99 18.07
CA ILE A 470 -8.68 -23.60 18.42
C ILE A 470 -8.53 -23.73 19.94
N THR A 471 -7.87 -24.78 20.41
CA THR A 471 -7.76 -25.04 21.86
C THR A 471 -6.93 -23.98 22.58
N ALA A 472 -7.10 -23.85 23.90
CA ALA A 472 -6.24 -23.05 24.75
C ALA A 472 -4.75 -23.41 24.61
N GLN A 473 -4.42 -24.67 24.27
CA GLN A 473 -3.06 -25.12 24.01
C GLN A 473 -2.53 -24.65 22.64
N MET A 474 -3.34 -24.70 21.57
CA MET A 474 -2.98 -24.14 20.26
C MET A 474 -2.70 -22.63 20.34
N GLN A 475 -3.44 -21.92 21.20
CA GLN A 475 -3.22 -20.50 21.53
C GLN A 475 -1.95 -20.25 22.36
N GLY A 476 -1.19 -21.30 22.71
CA GLY A 476 0.00 -21.21 23.58
C GLY A 476 -0.31 -20.88 25.04
N ASN A 477 -1.57 -20.92 25.47
CA ASN A 477 -2.02 -20.55 26.82
C ASN A 477 -2.81 -21.70 27.49
N PRO A 478 -2.24 -22.91 27.64
CA PRO A 478 -2.97 -24.10 28.10
C PRO A 478 -3.50 -24.02 29.54
N GLN A 479 -3.10 -23.00 30.31
CA GLN A 479 -3.50 -22.84 31.72
C GLN A 479 -4.57 -21.75 31.95
N TYR A 480 -4.68 -20.75 31.06
CA TYR A 480 -5.60 -19.61 31.23
C TYR A 480 -6.34 -19.20 29.95
N GLY A 481 -6.15 -19.90 28.83
CA GLY A 481 -6.94 -19.74 27.62
C GLY A 481 -8.33 -20.36 27.77
N GLN A 482 -9.24 -19.97 26.89
CA GLN A 482 -10.48 -20.70 26.62
C GLN A 482 -10.44 -21.17 25.17
N ASP A 483 -11.03 -22.33 24.90
CA ASP A 483 -11.11 -22.87 23.54
C ASP A 483 -11.96 -21.94 22.66
N VAL A 484 -11.38 -21.46 21.57
CA VAL A 484 -12.05 -20.56 20.62
C VAL A 484 -12.68 -21.40 19.52
N VAL A 485 -14.01 -21.46 19.48
CA VAL A 485 -14.77 -22.23 18.50
C VAL A 485 -15.03 -21.36 17.28
N LEU A 486 -14.35 -21.63 16.16
CA LEU A 486 -14.72 -21.04 14.88
C LEU A 486 -15.90 -21.82 14.28
N ALA A 487 -16.87 -21.10 13.73
CA ALA A 487 -18.04 -21.67 13.05
C ALA A 487 -18.35 -20.85 11.79
N ASP A 488 -19.51 -21.13 11.16
CA ASP A 488 -19.88 -20.57 9.85
C ASP A 488 -19.74 -19.04 9.72
N ALA A 489 -20.21 -18.28 10.71
CA ALA A 489 -20.06 -16.83 10.67
C ALA A 489 -18.61 -16.36 10.78
N GLU A 490 -17.78 -17.04 11.57
CA GLU A 490 -16.34 -16.80 11.58
C GLU A 490 -15.82 -17.04 10.16
N TYR A 491 -16.10 -18.19 9.53
CA TYR A 491 -15.62 -18.48 8.16
C TYR A 491 -15.96 -17.37 7.16
N TYR A 492 -17.16 -16.77 7.25
CA TYR A 492 -17.52 -15.58 6.46
C TYR A 492 -16.78 -14.28 6.84
N VAL A 493 -16.48 -14.03 8.12
CA VAL A 493 -15.58 -12.91 8.53
C VAL A 493 -14.17 -13.13 8.01
N LEU A 494 -13.71 -14.38 8.07
CA LEU A 494 -12.41 -14.79 7.55
C LEU A 494 -12.38 -14.51 6.03
N ASP A 495 -13.44 -14.90 5.32
CA ASP A 495 -13.58 -14.59 3.89
C ASP A 495 -13.54 -13.09 3.59
N ALA A 496 -14.30 -12.27 4.32
CA ALA A 496 -14.31 -10.84 4.15
C ALA A 496 -12.92 -10.18 4.26
N ALA A 497 -12.07 -10.62 5.20
CA ALA A 497 -10.82 -9.91 5.48
C ALA A 497 -9.74 -10.07 4.38
N VAL A 498 -9.56 -11.25 3.76
CA VAL A 498 -8.57 -11.37 2.65
C VAL A 498 -9.09 -10.92 1.29
N ASN A 499 -10.40 -10.80 1.10
CA ASN A 499 -10.92 -9.94 0.04
C ASN A 499 -10.42 -8.49 0.22
N VAL A 500 -10.44 -7.94 1.44
CA VAL A 500 -9.89 -6.60 1.71
C VAL A 500 -8.37 -6.57 1.51
N PHE A 501 -7.62 -7.58 1.96
CA PHE A 501 -6.17 -7.62 1.69
C PHE A 501 -5.85 -7.78 0.21
N GLN A 502 -6.58 -8.59 -0.56
CA GLN A 502 -6.43 -8.66 -2.03
C GLN A 502 -6.82 -7.35 -2.72
N THR A 503 -7.84 -6.64 -2.23
CA THR A 503 -8.18 -5.28 -2.68
C THR A 503 -6.97 -4.35 -2.51
N ILE A 504 -6.37 -4.34 -1.32
CA ILE A 504 -5.20 -3.52 -1.00
C ILE A 504 -3.99 -3.95 -1.84
N PHE A 505 -3.72 -5.26 -1.96
CA PHE A 505 -2.57 -5.77 -2.71
C PHE A 505 -2.71 -5.54 -4.22
N LYS A 506 -3.88 -5.77 -4.83
CA LYS A 506 -4.11 -5.47 -6.25
C LYS A 506 -4.09 -3.97 -6.55
N PHE A 507 -4.61 -3.13 -5.65
CA PHE A 507 -4.37 -1.68 -5.71
C PHE A 507 -2.86 -1.36 -5.64
N THR A 508 -2.13 -1.99 -4.72
CA THR A 508 -0.69 -1.80 -4.50
C THR A 508 0.14 -2.20 -5.71
N THR A 509 -0.19 -3.31 -6.40
CA THR A 509 0.60 -3.81 -7.55
C THR A 509 0.15 -3.24 -8.90
N ALA A 510 -0.94 -2.46 -8.95
CA ALA A 510 -1.45 -1.81 -10.16
C ALA A 510 -0.62 -0.59 -10.61
N TYR A 511 0.01 0.11 -9.67
CA TYR A 511 0.84 1.29 -9.95
C TYR A 511 2.33 0.96 -9.80
N ASN A 512 3.19 1.65 -10.53
CA ASN A 512 4.62 1.69 -10.26
C ASN A 512 4.92 2.71 -9.16
N PHE A 513 5.67 2.28 -8.15
CA PHE A 513 6.15 3.14 -7.05
C PHE A 513 7.69 3.16 -6.95
N ASP A 514 8.40 2.58 -7.94
CA ASP A 514 9.86 2.60 -7.97
C ASP A 514 10.43 4.01 -8.03
N LEU A 515 11.54 4.21 -7.32
CA LEU A 515 12.27 5.46 -7.32
C LEU A 515 13.02 5.65 -8.65
N PRO A 516 13.22 6.90 -9.11
CA PRO A 516 14.03 7.15 -10.29
C PRO A 516 15.49 6.80 -10.04
N THR A 517 16.21 6.39 -11.08
CA THR A 517 17.62 5.97 -10.98
C THR A 517 18.48 7.09 -10.39
N GLY A 518 19.14 6.82 -9.27
CA GLY A 518 19.97 7.79 -8.54
C GLY A 518 19.29 8.49 -7.35
N TYR A 519 17.97 8.32 -7.17
CA TYR A 519 17.27 8.82 -5.97
C TYR A 519 17.37 7.81 -4.83
N THR A 520 17.73 8.29 -3.63
CA THR A 520 17.58 7.53 -2.38
C THR A 520 16.34 7.98 -1.63
N TYR A 521 15.97 7.25 -0.57
CA TYR A 521 14.89 7.67 0.32
C TYR A 521 15.17 9.03 1.00
N ASP A 522 16.44 9.39 1.23
CA ASP A 522 16.82 10.73 1.69
C ASP A 522 16.62 11.79 0.60
N THR A 523 16.88 11.47 -0.68
CA THR A 523 16.59 12.39 -1.79
C THR A 523 15.10 12.74 -1.87
N ILE A 524 14.20 11.81 -1.53
CA ILE A 524 12.75 12.05 -1.47
C ILE A 524 12.36 13.02 -0.34
N SER A 525 13.11 13.07 0.76
CA SER A 525 12.82 14.01 1.85
C SER A 525 13.28 15.43 1.53
N GLN A 526 14.38 15.56 0.78
CA GLN A 526 14.95 16.82 0.28
C GLN A 526 14.22 17.36 -0.96
N ASP A 527 13.71 16.48 -1.83
CA ASP A 527 12.92 16.83 -3.01
C ASP A 527 11.74 15.88 -3.28
N PRO A 528 10.68 15.95 -2.45
CA PRO A 528 9.45 15.21 -2.70
C PRO A 528 8.77 15.64 -4.01
N LEU A 529 8.99 16.88 -4.49
CA LEU A 529 8.43 17.34 -5.75
C LEU A 529 9.08 16.64 -6.95
N ALA A 530 10.41 16.59 -7.03
CA ALA A 530 11.09 15.91 -8.13
C ALA A 530 10.72 14.42 -8.21
N MET A 531 10.57 13.75 -7.06
CA MET A 531 10.04 12.38 -7.00
C MET A 531 8.59 12.29 -7.52
N ILE A 532 7.70 13.24 -7.18
CA ILE A 532 6.31 13.22 -7.70
C ILE A 532 6.28 13.58 -9.19
N ASN A 533 7.17 14.45 -9.67
CA ASN A 533 7.23 14.93 -11.05
C ASN A 533 7.99 13.99 -12.02
N ASP A 534 8.79 13.03 -11.54
CA ASP A 534 9.43 12.02 -12.41
C ASP A 534 8.41 11.16 -13.18
N PRO A 535 8.58 10.95 -14.50
CA PRO A 535 7.62 10.27 -15.36
C PRO A 535 7.35 8.79 -15.03
N LYS A 536 8.14 8.12 -14.18
CA LYS A 536 7.98 6.70 -13.82
C LYS A 536 7.16 6.51 -12.54
N VAL A 537 7.26 7.43 -11.59
CA VAL A 537 6.64 7.34 -10.26
C VAL A 537 5.12 7.51 -10.36
N PHE A 538 4.37 6.69 -9.61
CA PHE A 538 2.90 6.67 -9.59
C PHE A 538 2.26 6.51 -10.98
N THR A 539 2.95 5.82 -11.90
CA THR A 539 2.36 5.44 -13.20
C THR A 539 1.51 4.20 -13.05
N LEU A 540 0.36 4.13 -13.71
CA LEU A 540 -0.40 2.89 -13.83
C LEU A 540 0.40 1.91 -14.71
N LYS A 541 0.57 0.67 -14.25
CA LYS A 541 1.23 -0.39 -15.04
C LYS A 541 0.36 -0.83 -16.22
N ALA A 542 0.94 -1.55 -17.18
CA ALA A 542 0.21 -2.08 -18.34
C ALA A 542 -0.95 -3.01 -17.95
N ASP A 543 -0.83 -3.75 -16.85
CA ASP A 543 -1.85 -4.60 -16.24
C ASP A 543 -2.66 -3.88 -15.13
N GLY A 544 -2.35 -2.61 -14.85
CA GLY A 544 -2.89 -1.86 -13.72
C GLY A 544 -4.40 -1.66 -13.77
N VAL A 545 -4.99 -1.50 -14.96
CA VAL A 545 -6.46 -1.43 -15.12
C VAL A 545 -7.12 -2.74 -14.69
N ALA A 546 -6.58 -3.88 -15.13
CA ALA A 546 -7.11 -5.20 -14.77
C ALA A 546 -6.97 -5.48 -13.27
N LYS A 547 -5.83 -5.09 -12.67
CA LYS A 547 -5.61 -5.17 -11.22
C LYS A 547 -6.57 -4.28 -10.44
N MET A 548 -6.83 -3.06 -10.88
CA MET A 548 -7.78 -2.16 -10.23
C MET A 548 -9.22 -2.67 -10.33
N SER A 549 -9.63 -3.25 -11.47
CA SER A 549 -10.93 -3.94 -11.57
C SER A 549 -11.01 -5.12 -10.58
N ALA A 550 -10.01 -5.99 -10.56
CA ALA A 550 -9.96 -7.11 -9.63
C ALA A 550 -10.01 -6.65 -8.15
N ALA A 551 -9.37 -5.52 -7.82
CA ALA A 551 -9.46 -4.93 -6.50
C ALA A 551 -10.90 -4.51 -6.12
N LEU A 552 -11.66 -3.91 -7.05
CA LEU A 552 -13.08 -3.61 -6.84
C LEU A 552 -13.91 -4.88 -6.65
N ASP A 553 -13.65 -5.92 -7.43
CA ASP A 553 -14.43 -7.15 -7.36
C ASP A 553 -14.16 -7.93 -6.06
N TYR A 554 -12.92 -7.95 -5.57
CA TYR A 554 -12.63 -8.40 -4.20
C TYR A 554 -13.31 -7.49 -3.16
N ALA A 555 -13.31 -6.16 -3.31
CA ALA A 555 -13.99 -5.25 -2.37
C ALA A 555 -15.51 -5.51 -2.28
N LYS A 556 -16.15 -5.87 -3.39
CA LYS A 556 -17.57 -6.31 -3.41
C LYS A 556 -17.76 -7.63 -2.67
N VAL A 557 -16.92 -8.63 -2.92
CA VAL A 557 -17.01 -9.94 -2.24
C VAL A 557 -16.76 -9.77 -0.74
N ALA A 558 -15.82 -8.92 -0.31
CA ALA A 558 -15.64 -8.53 1.09
C ALA A 558 -16.93 -8.03 1.74
N ALA A 559 -17.66 -7.13 1.09
CA ALA A 559 -18.92 -6.60 1.60
C ALA A 559 -20.02 -7.69 1.67
N VAL A 560 -20.14 -8.54 0.64
CA VAL A 560 -21.09 -9.66 0.62
C VAL A 560 -20.82 -10.66 1.75
N LYS A 561 -19.55 -11.01 1.98
CA LYS A 561 -19.13 -11.98 3.00
C LYS A 561 -19.25 -11.39 4.41
N THR A 562 -18.95 -10.10 4.59
CA THR A 562 -19.27 -9.34 5.81
C THR A 562 -20.77 -9.40 6.13
N LYS A 563 -21.63 -9.33 5.11
CA LYS A 563 -23.08 -9.48 5.30
C LYS A 563 -23.48 -10.90 5.69
N ALA A 564 -22.94 -11.93 5.02
CA ALA A 564 -23.20 -13.32 5.34
C ALA A 564 -22.81 -13.65 6.79
N ALA A 565 -21.62 -13.21 7.23
CA ALA A 565 -21.19 -13.29 8.62
C ALA A 565 -22.20 -12.64 9.59
N TYR A 566 -22.60 -11.40 9.31
CA TYR A 566 -23.56 -10.68 10.15
C TYR A 566 -24.93 -11.34 10.20
N ASP A 567 -25.45 -11.82 9.07
CA ASP A 567 -26.74 -12.52 8.99
C ASP A 567 -26.74 -13.79 9.83
N VAL A 568 -25.65 -14.58 9.81
CA VAL A 568 -25.48 -15.77 10.66
C VAL A 568 -25.33 -15.38 12.13
N LEU A 569 -24.54 -14.35 12.46
CA LEU A 569 -24.37 -13.84 13.84
C LEU A 569 -25.67 -13.31 14.44
N LYS A 570 -26.55 -12.72 13.62
CA LYS A 570 -27.84 -12.17 14.04
C LYS A 570 -28.85 -13.25 14.45
N LEU A 571 -28.69 -14.47 13.93
CA LEU A 571 -29.52 -15.64 14.24
C LEU A 571 -28.89 -16.56 15.31
N ARG A 572 -27.66 -16.25 15.75
CA ARG A 572 -26.86 -17.10 16.64
C ARG A 572 -27.28 -16.97 18.11
N ALA A 573 -27.22 -18.07 18.85
CA ALA A 573 -27.44 -18.08 20.30
C ALA A 573 -26.26 -17.50 21.08
N LEU A 574 -26.55 -16.74 22.14
CA LEU A 574 -25.56 -16.11 23.01
C LEU A 574 -24.55 -17.14 23.56
N GLY A 575 -23.27 -16.80 23.55
CA GLY A 575 -22.17 -17.66 24.03
C GLY A 575 -21.79 -18.81 23.09
N THR A 576 -22.12 -18.73 21.80
CA THR A 576 -21.66 -19.69 20.79
C THR A 576 -20.72 -19.03 19.75
N GLY A 577 -19.75 -19.79 19.24
CA GLY A 577 -18.73 -19.28 18.33
C GLY A 577 -17.68 -18.38 18.99
N ALA A 578 -16.88 -17.68 18.17
CA ALA A 578 -15.85 -16.73 18.61
C ALA A 578 -16.36 -15.28 18.63
N PHE A 579 -17.28 -14.95 17.74
CA PHE A 579 -18.00 -13.68 17.71
C PHE A 579 -19.42 -13.81 18.26
N ASP A 580 -19.80 -12.92 19.16
CA ASP A 580 -21.13 -12.77 19.73
C ASP A 580 -21.61 -11.32 19.59
N ILE A 581 -22.73 -11.11 18.89
CA ILE A 581 -23.40 -9.80 18.73
C ILE A 581 -24.77 -9.75 19.40
N ALA A 582 -25.18 -10.80 20.13
CA ALA A 582 -26.43 -10.81 20.88
C ALA A 582 -26.44 -9.71 21.97
N THR A 583 -25.26 -9.34 22.47
CA THR A 583 -25.03 -8.25 23.42
C THR A 583 -25.08 -6.84 22.81
N TRP A 584 -25.08 -6.70 21.48
CA TRP A 584 -25.18 -5.39 20.83
C TRP A 584 -26.59 -4.81 20.98
N SER A 585 -26.71 -3.48 21.13
CA SER A 585 -28.03 -2.85 21.11
C SER A 585 -28.62 -2.87 19.71
N ASP A 586 -29.94 -2.74 19.60
CA ASP A 586 -30.60 -2.70 18.29
C ASP A 586 -30.23 -1.43 17.49
N ALA A 587 -29.80 -0.36 18.18
CA ALA A 587 -29.21 0.82 17.55
C ALA A 587 -27.82 0.54 16.96
N ASP A 588 -26.99 -0.27 17.62
CA ASP A 588 -25.68 -0.68 17.09
C ASP A 588 -25.85 -1.63 15.89
N LYS A 589 -26.79 -2.59 15.99
CA LYS A 589 -27.18 -3.49 14.90
C LYS A 589 -27.67 -2.71 13.68
N ALA A 590 -28.63 -1.81 13.85
CA ALA A 590 -29.13 -0.96 12.76
C ALA A 590 -28.06 -0.02 12.19
N SER A 591 -27.13 0.46 13.01
CA SER A 591 -26.00 1.28 12.54
C SER A 591 -25.01 0.46 11.70
N PHE A 592 -24.76 -0.80 12.07
CA PHE A 592 -23.93 -1.73 11.30
C PHE A 592 -24.60 -2.12 9.98
N GLU A 593 -25.88 -2.51 10.01
CA GLU A 593 -26.68 -2.82 8.80
C GLU A 593 -26.69 -1.64 7.82
N LYS A 594 -26.90 -0.42 8.34
CA LYS A 594 -26.85 0.82 7.54
C LYS A 594 -25.46 1.04 6.94
N GLY A 595 -24.39 0.99 7.75
CA GLY A 595 -23.03 1.23 7.27
C GLY A 595 -22.59 0.21 6.23
N LEU A 596 -22.98 -1.05 6.40
CA LEU A 596 -22.73 -2.12 5.43
C LEU A 596 -23.52 -1.90 4.14
N ALA A 597 -24.79 -1.49 4.21
CA ALA A 597 -25.57 -1.11 3.02
C ALA A 597 -24.98 0.11 2.29
N GLU A 598 -24.49 1.12 3.01
CA GLU A 598 -23.81 2.29 2.45
C GLU A 598 -22.49 1.91 1.74
N VAL A 599 -21.70 0.99 2.31
CA VAL A 599 -20.50 0.43 1.67
C VAL A 599 -20.86 -0.45 0.46
N THR A 600 -21.88 -1.30 0.56
CA THR A 600 -22.33 -2.13 -0.58
C THR A 600 -22.83 -1.27 -1.74
N ALA A 601 -23.54 -0.16 -1.47
CA ALA A 601 -23.93 0.80 -2.49
C ALA A 601 -22.71 1.48 -3.12
N ALA A 602 -21.77 1.96 -2.29
CA ALA A 602 -20.53 2.60 -2.73
C ALA A 602 -19.67 1.73 -3.67
N MET A 603 -19.62 0.42 -3.44
CA MET A 603 -18.85 -0.53 -4.26
C MET A 603 -19.61 -1.01 -5.52
N ASN A 604 -20.87 -0.61 -5.72
CA ASN A 604 -21.67 -1.00 -6.89
C ASN A 604 -22.08 0.19 -7.78
N GLY A 605 -21.80 1.43 -7.39
CA GLY A 605 -21.92 2.59 -8.27
C GLY A 605 -21.96 3.92 -7.54
N ALA A 606 -22.67 4.88 -8.12
CA ALA A 606 -22.94 6.18 -7.50
C ALA A 606 -23.77 6.03 -6.21
N THR A 607 -23.19 6.50 -5.10
CA THR A 607 -23.83 6.67 -3.80
C THR A 607 -23.80 8.15 -3.39
N THR A 608 -24.32 8.50 -2.21
CA THR A 608 -24.23 9.87 -1.67
C THR A 608 -23.63 9.87 -0.27
N ILE A 609 -22.53 10.60 -0.09
CA ILE A 609 -21.93 10.84 1.23
C ILE A 609 -22.38 12.21 1.78
N ARG A 610 -22.39 12.35 3.11
CA ARG A 610 -22.57 13.66 3.77
C ARG A 610 -21.26 14.15 4.37
N SER A 611 -20.86 15.36 4.02
CA SER A 611 -19.73 16.08 4.61
C SER A 611 -20.22 17.47 5.03
N ASN A 612 -20.04 17.83 6.30
CA ASN A 612 -20.46 19.12 6.88
C ASN A 612 -21.93 19.51 6.57
N GLY A 613 -22.83 18.51 6.48
CA GLY A 613 -24.24 18.70 6.12
C GLY A 613 -24.53 18.69 4.61
N THR A 614 -23.56 19.06 3.78
CA THR A 614 -23.65 18.96 2.31
C THR A 614 -23.68 17.50 1.88
N THR A 615 -24.61 17.15 0.99
CA THR A 615 -24.71 15.80 0.40
C THR A 615 -24.01 15.81 -0.96
N ILE A 616 -23.04 14.91 -1.15
CA ILE A 616 -22.17 14.83 -2.33
C ILE A 616 -22.38 13.47 -3.00
N ALA A 617 -22.72 13.46 -4.29
CA ALA A 617 -22.78 12.24 -5.08
C ALA A 617 -21.36 11.76 -5.43
N VAL A 618 -21.06 10.49 -5.12
CA VAL A 618 -19.74 9.86 -5.34
C VAL A 618 -19.90 8.45 -5.89
N ASP A 619 -19.22 8.14 -6.99
CA ASP A 619 -19.13 6.80 -7.58
C ASP A 619 -17.70 6.26 -7.37
N PHE A 620 -17.51 5.56 -6.24
CA PHE A 620 -16.21 4.97 -5.92
C PHE A 620 -15.78 3.90 -6.93
N THR A 621 -16.71 3.30 -7.71
CA THR A 621 -16.34 2.32 -8.75
C THR A 621 -15.50 2.96 -9.86
N LYS A 622 -15.62 4.27 -10.10
CA LYS A 622 -14.78 4.99 -11.07
C LYS A 622 -13.32 5.07 -10.67
N PHE A 623 -13.00 5.05 -9.37
CA PHE A 623 -11.61 4.95 -8.90
C PHE A 623 -10.91 3.68 -9.37
N PHE A 624 -11.67 2.59 -9.52
CA PHE A 624 -11.16 1.27 -9.91
C PHE A 624 -11.31 0.97 -11.40
N THR A 625 -12.40 1.42 -12.03
CA THR A 625 -12.68 1.19 -13.46
C THR A 625 -12.01 2.25 -14.35
N ASN A 626 -11.87 3.48 -13.88
CA ASN A 626 -11.11 4.56 -14.51
C ASN A 626 -9.92 4.97 -13.59
N PRO A 627 -8.93 4.10 -13.33
CA PRO A 627 -7.81 4.43 -12.45
C PRO A 627 -7.03 5.65 -12.93
N LEU A 628 -6.43 6.40 -12.00
CA LEU A 628 -5.70 7.62 -12.31
C LEU A 628 -4.47 7.30 -13.18
N THR A 629 -4.41 7.86 -14.38
CA THR A 629 -3.16 7.85 -15.16
C THR A 629 -2.35 9.09 -14.85
N ARG A 630 -1.02 9.03 -15.08
CA ARG A 630 -0.13 10.17 -14.84
C ARG A 630 -0.45 11.40 -15.71
N LYS A 631 -1.21 11.23 -16.81
CA LYS A 631 -1.74 12.34 -17.64
C LYS A 631 -2.89 13.11 -16.99
N ASN A 632 -3.43 12.60 -15.87
CA ASN A 632 -4.62 13.13 -15.19
C ASN A 632 -4.24 13.87 -13.88
N LEU A 633 -2.94 14.01 -13.59
CA LEU A 633 -2.44 14.78 -12.45
C LEU A 633 -2.17 16.23 -12.85
N PRO A 634 -2.39 17.23 -11.98
CA PRO A 634 -1.91 18.59 -12.21
C PRO A 634 -0.38 18.62 -12.24
N THR A 635 0.18 19.58 -12.96
CA THR A 635 1.60 19.94 -12.78
C THR A 635 1.79 20.48 -11.38
N LEU A 636 2.63 19.82 -10.57
CA LEU A 636 2.97 20.30 -9.23
C LEU A 636 4.25 21.14 -9.26
N GLY A 637 4.34 22.06 -8.31
CA GLY A 637 5.47 22.93 -8.03
C GLY A 637 5.68 23.12 -6.53
N TYR A 638 6.60 24.01 -6.18
CA TYR A 638 6.69 24.60 -4.85
C TYR A 638 6.03 25.98 -4.85
N ASP A 639 5.44 26.38 -3.72
CA ASP A 639 4.89 27.73 -3.47
C ASP A 639 5.94 28.85 -3.61
N VAL A 640 7.21 28.51 -3.38
CA VAL A 640 8.39 29.37 -3.54
C VAL A 640 9.54 28.62 -4.19
N PRO A 641 10.44 29.29 -4.93
CA PRO A 641 11.67 28.70 -5.43
C PRO A 641 12.54 28.13 -4.28
N ARG A 642 12.85 26.84 -4.37
CA ARG A 642 13.67 26.13 -3.39
C ARG A 642 15.14 26.56 -3.45
N ASP A 643 15.73 26.88 -2.29
CA ASP A 643 17.18 26.99 -2.12
C ASP A 643 17.78 25.61 -1.81
N GLU A 644 18.73 25.15 -2.63
CA GLU A 644 19.30 23.81 -2.49
C GLU A 644 20.21 23.67 -1.26
N ALA A 645 20.97 24.72 -0.92
CA ALA A 645 21.89 24.70 0.21
C ALA A 645 21.13 24.71 1.55
N LEU A 646 20.05 25.50 1.65
CA LEU A 646 19.13 25.46 2.78
C LEU A 646 18.38 24.12 2.83
N SER A 647 17.94 23.58 1.69
CA SER A 647 17.20 22.31 1.68
C SER A 647 18.06 21.11 2.14
N VAL A 648 19.33 21.07 1.73
CA VAL A 648 20.31 20.10 2.25
C VAL A 648 20.60 20.33 3.73
N LYS A 649 20.75 21.59 4.17
CA LYS A 649 21.02 21.97 5.57
C LYS A 649 19.88 21.60 6.54
N TYR A 650 18.62 21.69 6.10
CA TYR A 650 17.44 21.45 6.94
C TYR A 650 16.74 20.11 6.67
N GLY A 651 17.11 19.38 5.61
CA GLY A 651 16.58 18.04 5.31
C GLY A 651 15.14 18.05 4.79
N ALA A 652 14.69 19.16 4.20
CA ALA A 652 13.37 19.37 3.62
C ALA A 652 13.43 20.53 2.61
N PRO A 653 12.55 20.59 1.59
CA PRO A 653 12.45 21.75 0.69
C PRO A 653 12.35 23.04 1.50
N THR A 654 13.32 23.93 1.32
CA THR A 654 13.49 25.16 2.09
C THR A 654 13.90 26.28 1.14
N ALA A 655 13.25 27.43 1.26
CA ALA A 655 13.65 28.69 0.65
C ALA A 655 14.18 29.65 1.73
N ALA A 656 14.86 30.70 1.30
CA ALA A 656 15.15 31.84 2.16
C ALA A 656 13.90 32.73 2.26
N GLU A 657 13.33 32.85 3.45
CA GLU A 657 12.36 33.91 3.77
C GLU A 657 13.11 35.13 4.33
N VAL A 658 12.67 36.29 3.86
CA VAL A 658 12.96 37.59 4.46
C VAL A 658 11.74 37.96 5.29
N ASN A 659 11.91 38.15 6.60
CA ASN A 659 10.79 38.45 7.50
C ASN A 659 10.42 39.94 7.44
N PHE A 660 9.13 40.24 7.39
CA PHE A 660 8.59 41.62 7.34
C PHE A 660 8.32 42.21 8.73
N THR A 661 8.24 41.39 9.78
CA THR A 661 7.73 41.81 11.11
C THR A 661 8.81 42.18 12.15
N ASP A 662 10.10 42.14 11.79
CA ASP A 662 11.20 42.14 12.77
C ASP A 662 12.46 42.81 12.24
N ALA A 663 12.38 44.12 12.00
CA ALA A 663 13.42 44.93 11.35
C ALA A 663 14.78 44.95 12.05
N TRP A 664 14.87 44.39 13.27
CA TRP A 664 16.06 44.31 14.09
C TRP A 664 16.79 42.96 13.97
N ASN A 665 16.26 41.99 13.20
CA ASN A 665 16.83 40.66 12.99
C ASN A 665 17.21 40.41 11.52
N THR A 666 18.38 40.86 11.10
CA THR A 666 18.93 40.79 9.72
C THR A 666 19.32 39.38 9.22
N GLY A 667 18.82 38.31 9.85
CA GLY A 667 19.12 36.93 9.48
C GLY A 667 18.04 36.32 8.58
N LEU A 668 18.44 35.82 7.40
CA LEU A 668 17.57 35.01 6.53
C LEU A 668 16.92 33.87 7.33
N ARG A 669 15.59 33.86 7.39
CA ARG A 669 14.85 32.80 8.09
C ARG A 669 14.57 31.68 7.10
N PRO A 670 14.93 30.42 7.39
CA PRO A 670 14.59 29.31 6.51
C PRO A 670 13.08 29.07 6.59
N VAL A 671 12.38 29.08 5.47
CA VAL A 671 11.00 28.57 5.43
C VAL A 671 10.88 27.41 4.48
N LYS A 672 10.26 26.36 5.01
CA LYS A 672 9.88 25.17 4.28
C LYS A 672 8.99 25.53 3.09
N CYS A 673 9.36 25.07 1.90
CA CYS A 673 8.50 25.14 0.72
C CYS A 673 7.38 24.10 0.85
N ASP A 674 6.17 24.45 0.42
CA ASP A 674 5.03 23.55 0.34
C ASP A 674 4.70 23.23 -1.13
N ILE A 675 4.28 21.99 -1.38
CA ILE A 675 3.94 21.55 -2.74
C ILE A 675 2.54 22.03 -3.09
N GLN A 676 2.43 22.77 -4.19
CA GLN A 676 1.18 23.32 -4.71
C GLN A 676 0.98 22.94 -6.19
N PRO A 677 -0.27 22.86 -6.70
CA PRO A 677 -0.51 22.77 -8.13
C PRO A 677 -0.18 24.10 -8.82
N LEU A 678 0.59 24.06 -9.91
CA LEU A 678 1.00 25.24 -10.70
C LEU A 678 0.01 25.64 -11.81
N GLY A 679 -1.11 24.94 -11.90
CA GLY A 679 -2.20 25.22 -12.81
C GLY A 679 -3.48 24.60 -12.28
N ASP A 680 -4.60 24.87 -12.94
CA ASP A 680 -5.87 24.26 -12.60
C ASP A 680 -5.76 22.73 -12.58
N LEU A 681 -6.49 22.09 -11.65
CA LEU A 681 -6.72 20.66 -11.72
C LEU A 681 -7.33 20.35 -13.09
N PRO A 682 -6.68 19.55 -13.97
CA PRO A 682 -7.16 19.36 -15.33
C PRO A 682 -8.57 18.76 -15.26
N ASP A 683 -9.55 19.44 -15.87
CA ASP A 683 -10.96 19.22 -15.54
C ASP A 683 -11.48 17.85 -15.97
N PHE A 684 -11.35 16.91 -15.04
CA PHE A 684 -11.67 15.50 -15.20
C PHE A 684 -12.50 14.96 -14.03
N THR A 685 -12.99 15.81 -13.10
CA THR A 685 -13.88 15.45 -11.98
C THR A 685 -13.52 14.14 -11.25
N LEU A 686 -12.22 13.92 -11.02
CA LEU A 686 -11.61 12.67 -10.54
C LEU A 686 -12.06 11.42 -11.36
N ASN A 687 -11.85 11.44 -12.67
CA ASN A 687 -12.21 10.38 -13.62
C ASN A 687 -13.71 9.96 -13.58
N GLY A 688 -14.58 10.89 -13.19
CA GLY A 688 -16.03 10.66 -13.04
C GLY A 688 -16.45 10.11 -11.67
N ILE A 689 -15.57 10.07 -10.67
CA ILE A 689 -15.93 9.75 -9.27
C ILE A 689 -16.99 10.73 -8.74
N PHE A 690 -17.12 11.94 -9.30
CA PHE A 690 -18.25 12.84 -9.03
C PHE A 690 -19.24 12.85 -10.22
N PRO A 691 -20.14 11.86 -10.34
CA PRO A 691 -21.06 11.78 -11.48
C PRO A 691 -22.04 12.97 -11.51
N GLY A 692 -22.23 13.54 -12.71
CA GLY A 692 -23.15 14.66 -12.95
C GLY A 692 -22.63 16.05 -12.58
N ASN A 693 -21.35 16.19 -12.19
CA ASN A 693 -20.81 17.46 -11.71
C ASN A 693 -20.30 18.40 -12.83
N THR A 694 -21.20 18.84 -13.70
CA THR A 694 -20.92 19.96 -14.61
C THR A 694 -20.87 21.27 -13.82
N ALA A 695 -19.69 21.62 -13.28
CA ALA A 695 -19.40 22.87 -12.58
C ALA A 695 -20.46 23.30 -11.54
N SER A 696 -20.98 22.36 -10.74
CA SER A 696 -22.09 22.66 -9.84
C SER A 696 -21.65 23.29 -8.52
N THR A 697 -22.40 24.31 -8.08
CA THR A 697 -22.24 25.04 -6.81
C THR A 697 -22.33 24.19 -5.52
N THR A 698 -22.42 22.87 -5.67
CA THR A 698 -22.42 21.88 -4.57
C THR A 698 -20.99 21.49 -4.19
N LEU A 699 -20.05 21.42 -5.15
CA LEU A 699 -18.62 21.25 -4.83
C LEU A 699 -18.03 22.53 -4.24
N ASP A 700 -18.47 23.72 -4.68
CA ASP A 700 -18.05 25.01 -4.09
C ASP A 700 -18.40 25.04 -2.60
N ARG A 701 -19.67 24.72 -2.29
CA ARG A 701 -20.19 24.62 -0.92
C ARG A 701 -19.70 23.41 -0.14
N ALA A 702 -18.89 22.54 -0.74
CA ALA A 702 -18.16 21.47 -0.08
C ALA A 702 -16.64 21.72 -0.01
N GLY A 703 -16.15 22.86 -0.53
CA GLY A 703 -14.72 23.22 -0.57
C GLY A 703 -13.90 22.53 -1.67
N PHE A 704 -14.54 21.83 -2.62
CA PHE A 704 -13.85 20.97 -3.60
C PHE A 704 -13.54 21.66 -4.94
N SER A 705 -14.40 22.55 -5.45
CA SER A 705 -14.10 23.38 -6.64
C SER A 705 -13.48 24.74 -6.28
N GLY A 706 -13.21 24.97 -4.99
CA GLY A 706 -12.38 26.09 -4.51
C GLY A 706 -10.87 25.85 -4.66
N ALA A 707 -10.44 24.66 -5.12
CA ALA A 707 -9.04 24.33 -5.39
C ALA A 707 -8.54 24.82 -6.77
N VAL A 708 -9.07 25.96 -7.23
CA VAL A 708 -8.32 26.87 -8.13
C VAL A 708 -7.00 27.18 -7.40
N PRO A 709 -5.83 27.13 -8.07
CA PRO A 709 -4.55 27.20 -7.38
C PRO A 709 -4.47 28.48 -6.53
N PHE A 710 -4.32 28.29 -5.21
CA PHE A 710 -3.93 29.33 -4.29
C PHE A 710 -2.53 29.80 -4.70
N LEU A 711 -2.46 30.84 -5.51
CA LEU A 711 -1.33 31.74 -5.50
C LEU A 711 -1.36 32.44 -4.14
N SER A 712 -0.77 31.75 -3.17
CA SER A 712 -0.24 32.26 -1.90
C SER A 712 1.29 32.30 -1.98
N GLY A 713 1.81 32.55 -3.18
CA GLY A 713 3.25 32.54 -3.47
C GLY A 713 3.92 33.70 -2.77
N LYS A 714 5.09 33.46 -2.17
CA LYS A 714 5.78 34.54 -1.46
C LYS A 714 6.38 35.53 -2.45
N VAL A 715 6.07 36.80 -2.24
CA VAL A 715 6.64 37.95 -2.93
C VAL A 715 8.04 38.13 -2.41
N LEU A 716 9.00 37.55 -3.12
CA LEU A 716 10.43 37.67 -2.82
C LEU A 716 10.91 39.06 -3.29
N SER A 717 10.62 40.08 -2.49
CA SER A 717 11.06 41.47 -2.69
C SER A 717 12.57 41.61 -2.88
N GLY A 718 13.34 40.69 -2.27
CA GLY A 718 14.80 40.69 -2.19
C GLY A 718 15.37 41.67 -1.16
N VAL A 719 14.53 42.50 -0.53
CA VAL A 719 14.93 43.59 0.39
C VAL A 719 14.23 43.39 1.74
N PRO A 720 14.97 43.34 2.88
CA PRO A 720 14.38 43.26 4.21
C PRO A 720 13.65 44.54 4.61
N ASN A 721 12.49 44.37 5.25
CA ASN A 721 11.65 45.46 5.77
C ASN A 721 11.25 46.46 4.68
N GLU A 722 10.87 45.92 3.52
CA GLU A 722 10.31 46.72 2.43
C GLU A 722 8.95 47.27 2.87
N ASP A 723 8.89 48.57 3.13
CA ASP A 723 7.69 49.31 3.55
C ASP A 723 6.89 49.70 2.30
N ILE A 724 5.79 48.98 2.07
CA ILE A 724 5.07 49.02 0.80
C ILE A 724 3.89 49.99 0.90
N TRP A 725 3.80 50.95 -0.02
CA TRP A 725 2.62 51.82 -0.16
C TRP A 725 2.27 52.10 -1.62
N GLY A 726 1.04 52.58 -1.83
CA GLY A 726 0.59 53.07 -3.13
C GLY A 726 0.50 51.98 -4.20
N HIS A 727 -0.47 51.09 -4.05
CA HIS A 727 -0.70 49.98 -4.98
C HIS A 727 -1.43 50.43 -6.27
N ALA A 728 -0.84 50.12 -7.43
CA ALA A 728 -1.40 50.40 -8.75
C ALA A 728 -1.31 49.18 -9.68
N THR A 729 -2.11 49.13 -10.75
CA THR A 729 -2.04 48.02 -11.71
C THR A 729 -2.41 48.43 -13.14
N ASP A 730 -1.69 47.87 -14.12
CA ASP A 730 -2.00 47.96 -15.55
C ASP A 730 -2.81 46.73 -16.07
N GLY A 731 -3.15 45.80 -15.17
CA GLY A 731 -3.81 44.52 -15.48
C GLY A 731 -2.87 43.34 -15.73
N GLN A 732 -1.54 43.55 -15.86
CA GLN A 732 -0.52 42.50 -15.94
C GLN A 732 0.44 42.51 -14.74
N TYR A 733 0.67 43.69 -14.16
CA TYR A 733 1.58 43.94 -13.06
C TYR A 733 0.88 44.62 -11.89
N ILE A 734 1.34 44.35 -10.66
CA ILE A 734 1.08 45.19 -9.48
C ILE A 734 2.29 46.08 -9.28
N TYR A 735 2.12 47.38 -9.40
CA TYR A 735 3.13 48.39 -9.09
C TYR A 735 2.97 48.87 -7.66
N TYR A 736 4.09 49.12 -6.98
CA TYR A 736 4.10 49.67 -5.63
C TYR A 736 5.32 50.59 -5.41
N ALA A 737 5.19 51.54 -4.50
CA ALA A 737 6.29 52.34 -3.98
C ALA A 737 6.81 51.75 -2.66
N THR A 738 8.10 51.97 -2.39
CA THR A 738 8.78 51.59 -1.14
C THR A 738 10.08 52.38 -1.00
N GLN A 739 10.73 52.39 0.17
CA GLN A 739 12.11 52.85 0.33
C GLN A 739 13.14 51.72 0.07
N ASN A 740 14.35 52.11 -0.34
CA ASN A 740 15.55 51.25 -0.33
C ASN A 740 16.42 51.48 0.93
N GLU A 741 17.55 50.77 1.04
CA GLU A 741 18.48 50.88 2.18
C GLU A 741 19.04 52.31 2.41
N ASP A 742 19.08 53.13 1.35
CA ASP A 742 19.50 54.54 1.35
C ASP A 742 18.35 55.53 1.60
N TRP A 743 17.14 55.06 1.89
CA TRP A 743 15.90 55.84 2.08
C TRP A 743 15.41 56.62 0.83
N PHE A 744 15.87 56.27 -0.37
CA PHE A 744 15.26 56.73 -1.61
C PHE A 744 14.01 55.90 -1.93
N THR A 745 12.94 56.56 -2.39
CA THR A 745 11.80 55.84 -2.95
C THR A 745 12.24 55.04 -4.18
N VAL A 746 11.81 53.78 -4.26
CA VAL A 746 11.89 52.95 -5.45
C VAL A 746 10.47 52.52 -5.83
N ILE A 747 10.21 52.46 -7.13
CA ILE A 747 9.00 51.83 -7.65
C ILE A 747 9.39 50.43 -8.11
N LYS A 748 8.66 49.44 -7.61
CA LYS A 748 8.78 48.03 -7.99
C LYS A 748 7.51 47.57 -8.68
N LYS A 749 7.60 46.41 -9.33
CA LYS A 749 6.43 45.72 -9.86
C LYS A 749 6.50 44.20 -9.65
N ILE A 750 5.34 43.60 -9.38
CA ILE A 750 5.11 42.17 -9.24
C ILE A 750 4.44 41.67 -10.52
N ASP A 751 5.03 40.68 -11.19
CA ASP A 751 4.40 39.96 -12.29
C ASP A 751 3.35 38.98 -11.76
N ILE A 752 2.08 39.17 -12.10
CA ILE A 752 0.96 38.43 -11.48
C ILE A 752 0.95 36.95 -11.87
N ALA A 753 1.47 36.62 -13.05
CA ALA A 753 1.50 35.27 -13.57
C ALA A 753 2.63 34.42 -12.97
N THR A 754 3.65 35.06 -12.40
CA THR A 754 4.88 34.38 -11.91
C THR A 754 5.27 34.72 -10.48
N GLY A 755 4.66 35.73 -9.85
CA GLY A 755 5.03 36.25 -8.53
C GLY A 755 6.35 37.01 -8.48
N VAL A 756 7.01 37.23 -9.62
CA VAL A 756 8.36 37.79 -9.69
C VAL A 756 8.33 39.30 -9.45
N VAL A 757 9.09 39.75 -8.45
CA VAL A 757 9.35 41.17 -8.19
C VAL A 757 10.47 41.68 -9.09
N SER A 758 10.31 42.88 -9.62
CA SER A 758 11.34 43.59 -10.38
C SER A 758 11.37 45.08 -10.03
N LEU A 759 12.58 45.66 -9.98
CA LEU A 759 12.76 47.11 -9.87
C LEU A 759 12.31 47.77 -11.18
N VAL A 760 11.45 48.79 -11.07
CA VAL A 760 11.07 49.65 -12.19
C VAL A 760 12.03 50.83 -12.27
N ALA A 761 12.16 51.58 -11.17
CA ALA A 761 13.06 52.73 -11.09
C ALA A 761 13.31 53.20 -9.64
N THR A 762 14.44 53.88 -9.41
CA THR A 762 14.77 54.62 -8.17
C THR A 762 14.53 56.11 -8.33
N GLN A 763 14.06 56.80 -7.29
CA GLN A 763 13.81 58.23 -7.34
C GLN A 763 15.13 59.02 -7.49
N SER A 764 15.12 60.04 -8.35
CA SER A 764 16.29 60.89 -8.63
C SER A 764 16.16 62.34 -8.15
N ASP A 765 15.03 62.67 -7.53
CA ASP A 765 14.71 63.98 -6.96
C ASP A 765 14.22 63.86 -5.51
N SER A 766 13.87 64.98 -4.88
CA SER A 766 13.33 65.05 -3.52
C SER A 766 11.80 65.27 -3.50
N GLY A 767 11.07 64.76 -4.50
CA GLY A 767 9.61 64.78 -4.49
C GLY A 767 9.01 63.81 -3.47
N SER A 768 7.76 64.04 -3.05
CA SER A 768 6.96 63.01 -2.39
C SER A 768 6.34 62.09 -3.44
N VAL A 769 6.23 60.80 -3.11
CA VAL A 769 5.46 59.81 -3.86
C VAL A 769 4.33 59.34 -2.94
N GLY A 770 3.13 59.83 -3.19
CA GLY A 770 1.91 59.39 -2.51
C GLY A 770 1.41 58.05 -3.06
N SER A 771 0.11 57.82 -2.96
CA SER A 771 -0.51 56.62 -3.52
C SER A 771 -0.33 56.57 -5.04
N LEU A 772 0.22 55.48 -5.57
CA LEU A 772 0.32 55.32 -7.02
C LEU A 772 -1.06 55.00 -7.63
N VAL A 773 -1.25 55.39 -8.89
CA VAL A 773 -2.35 54.92 -9.72
C VAL A 773 -1.89 54.77 -11.16
N PHE A 774 -2.38 53.76 -11.88
CA PHE A 774 -2.12 53.59 -13.30
C PHE A 774 -3.27 54.20 -14.11
N TYR A 775 -2.97 55.24 -14.89
CA TYR A 775 -3.97 56.06 -15.56
C TYR A 775 -3.43 56.55 -16.91
N ASN A 776 -4.26 56.52 -17.97
CA ASN A 776 -3.86 56.88 -19.34
C ASN A 776 -2.52 56.26 -19.80
N ASN A 777 -2.31 54.97 -19.51
CA ASN A 777 -1.11 54.19 -19.82
C ASN A 777 0.19 54.65 -19.10
N GLY A 778 0.08 55.36 -17.97
CA GLY A 778 1.23 55.75 -17.15
C GLY A 778 0.95 55.74 -15.65
N LEU A 779 1.99 55.53 -14.85
CA LEU A 779 1.93 55.70 -13.40
C LEU A 779 1.81 57.18 -13.04
N HIS A 780 0.97 57.48 -12.06
CA HIS A 780 0.81 58.79 -11.45
C HIS A 780 0.91 58.64 -9.93
N SER A 781 1.57 59.59 -9.27
CA SER A 781 1.47 59.79 -7.81
C SER A 781 0.27 60.68 -7.53
N VAL A 782 -0.62 60.23 -6.65
CA VAL A 782 -1.72 61.04 -6.10
C VAL A 782 -1.38 61.39 -4.66
N ASP A 783 -1.30 62.68 -4.37
CA ASP A 783 -0.78 63.21 -3.11
C ASP A 783 -1.55 64.45 -2.66
N THR A 784 -1.56 64.72 -1.36
CA THR A 784 -2.15 65.90 -0.71
C THR A 784 -1.09 66.94 -0.42
N SER A 785 -1.24 68.15 -0.98
CA SER A 785 -0.34 69.27 -0.70
C SER A 785 -1.08 70.47 -0.09
N TYR A 786 -0.39 71.20 0.78
CA TYR A 786 -0.93 72.37 1.47
C TYR A 786 -0.73 73.63 0.61
N SER A 787 -1.83 74.25 0.18
CA SER A 787 -1.83 75.58 -0.43
C SER A 787 -2.26 76.64 0.58
N GLN A 788 -2.00 77.92 0.27
CA GLN A 788 -2.50 79.05 1.09
C GLN A 788 -4.04 79.17 1.09
N ASN A 789 -4.74 78.45 0.20
CA ASN A 789 -6.19 78.48 0.02
C ASN A 789 -6.88 77.18 0.48
N GLY A 790 -6.18 76.30 1.22
CA GLY A 790 -6.66 74.97 1.63
C GLY A 790 -5.79 73.84 1.08
N GLN A 791 -6.14 72.59 1.39
CA GLN A 791 -5.47 71.43 0.81
C GLN A 791 -5.87 71.25 -0.65
N VAL A 792 -4.91 70.82 -1.47
CA VAL A 792 -5.16 70.38 -2.85
C VAL A 792 -4.70 68.93 -3.01
N VAL A 793 -5.51 68.10 -3.68
CA VAL A 793 -5.03 66.81 -4.20
C VAL A 793 -4.46 67.03 -5.58
N THR A 794 -3.24 66.54 -5.77
CA THR A 794 -2.48 66.61 -7.02
C THR A 794 -2.31 65.23 -7.60
N ALA A 795 -2.54 65.09 -8.91
CA ALA A 795 -2.20 63.88 -9.67
C ALA A 795 -0.99 64.20 -10.57
N SER A 796 0.17 63.69 -10.21
CA SER A 796 1.46 63.99 -10.84
C SER A 796 1.99 62.78 -11.61
N PRO A 797 2.31 62.88 -12.91
CA PRO A 797 2.80 61.74 -13.68
C PRO A 797 4.20 61.33 -13.21
N ILE A 798 4.42 60.04 -13.02
CA ILE A 798 5.74 59.47 -12.72
C ILE A 798 6.50 59.29 -14.04
N ILE A 799 7.62 60.01 -14.20
CA ILE A 799 8.41 60.01 -15.42
C ILE A 799 9.60 59.06 -15.22
N ILE A 800 9.49 57.84 -15.75
CA ILE A 800 10.56 56.82 -15.72
C ILE A 800 11.55 57.08 -16.85
N ALA A 801 12.84 57.20 -16.51
CA ALA A 801 13.95 57.42 -17.41
C ALA A 801 15.07 56.41 -17.12
N GLY A 802 15.06 55.27 -17.81
CA GLY A 802 15.99 54.17 -17.53
C GLY A 802 15.71 53.54 -16.17
N SER A 803 16.72 53.48 -15.30
CA SER A 803 16.59 52.95 -13.93
C SER A 803 16.20 54.00 -12.89
N SER A 804 15.90 55.24 -13.29
CA SER A 804 15.50 56.31 -12.38
C SER A 804 14.15 56.94 -12.74
N PHE A 805 13.47 57.57 -11.78
CA PHE A 805 12.26 58.33 -12.02
C PHE A 805 12.28 59.71 -11.36
N THR A 806 11.40 60.59 -11.85
CA THR A 806 11.06 61.88 -11.25
C THR A 806 9.55 62.03 -11.10
N VAL A 807 9.12 62.87 -10.16
CA VAL A 807 7.71 63.23 -10.01
C VAL A 807 7.44 64.46 -10.88
N GLY A 808 6.65 64.29 -11.93
CA GLY A 808 6.32 65.37 -12.87
C GLY A 808 5.46 66.46 -12.25
N ALA A 809 5.38 67.62 -12.93
CA ALA A 809 4.46 68.67 -12.52
C ALA A 809 3.00 68.16 -12.52
N PRO A 810 2.16 68.53 -11.53
CA PRO A 810 0.80 68.01 -11.42
C PRO A 810 -0.02 68.20 -12.70
N ALA A 811 -0.50 67.09 -13.26
CA ALA A 811 -1.40 67.08 -14.41
C ALA A 811 -2.85 67.40 -14.00
N ALA A 812 -3.18 67.18 -12.72
CA ALA A 812 -4.34 67.76 -12.05
C ALA A 812 -3.92 68.42 -10.72
N SER A 813 -4.63 69.47 -10.32
CA SER A 813 -4.61 70.02 -8.97
C SER A 813 -6.02 70.45 -8.60
N VAL A 814 -6.58 69.86 -7.55
CA VAL A 814 -7.99 70.01 -7.13
C VAL A 814 -8.01 70.49 -5.69
N ALA A 815 -8.61 71.66 -5.42
CA ALA A 815 -8.87 72.11 -4.06
C ALA A 815 -9.97 71.26 -3.41
N ILE A 816 -9.73 70.81 -2.18
CA ILE A 816 -10.70 70.07 -1.37
C ILE A 816 -11.13 70.97 -0.22
N ASP A 817 -12.44 71.14 -0.05
CA ASP A 817 -13.04 71.89 1.05
C ASP A 817 -13.05 71.02 2.32
N ALA A 818 -11.86 70.85 2.89
CA ALA A 818 -11.59 70.09 4.11
C ALA A 818 -10.95 71.00 5.17
N THR A 819 -11.51 70.98 6.38
CA THR A 819 -11.11 71.89 7.48
C THR A 819 -10.18 71.22 8.51
N GLY A 820 -9.65 70.03 8.21
CA GLY A 820 -8.83 69.21 9.11
C GLY A 820 -7.43 68.89 8.56
N TYR A 821 -6.74 67.93 9.15
CA TYR A 821 -5.54 67.35 8.55
C TYR A 821 -5.97 66.27 7.58
N THR A 822 -5.65 66.43 6.29
CA THR A 822 -6.22 65.61 5.21
C THR A 822 -5.12 64.88 4.46
N TYR A 823 -5.33 63.59 4.22
CA TYR A 823 -4.46 62.73 3.43
C TYR A 823 -5.29 61.80 2.53
N VAL A 824 -4.66 61.30 1.47
CA VAL A 824 -5.22 60.26 0.60
C VAL A 824 -4.77 58.90 1.14
N THR A 825 -5.70 57.98 1.37
CA THR A 825 -5.39 56.64 1.91
C THR A 825 -5.20 55.63 0.78
N ALA A 826 -6.19 55.53 -0.11
CA ALA A 826 -6.23 54.55 -1.20
C ALA A 826 -6.72 55.18 -2.51
N VAL A 827 -6.19 54.70 -3.65
CA VAL A 827 -6.44 55.27 -4.99
C VAL A 827 -6.57 54.17 -6.04
N THR A 828 -7.41 54.39 -7.03
CA THR A 828 -7.60 53.48 -8.17
C THR A 828 -8.08 54.24 -9.41
N ALA A 829 -8.19 53.58 -10.56
CA ALA A 829 -8.71 54.17 -11.79
C ALA A 829 -9.47 53.15 -12.64
N ASP A 830 -10.43 53.62 -13.45
CA ASP A 830 -11.11 52.81 -14.47
C ASP A 830 -10.56 53.00 -15.89
N GLY A 831 -9.48 53.78 -16.01
CA GLY A 831 -8.85 54.20 -17.27
C GLY A 831 -9.38 55.53 -17.82
N SER A 832 -10.52 56.03 -17.34
CA SER A 832 -11.09 57.34 -17.71
C SER A 832 -11.17 58.33 -16.55
N ASP A 833 -11.38 57.81 -15.34
CA ASP A 833 -11.47 58.56 -14.10
C ASP A 833 -10.50 57.99 -13.05
N ILE A 834 -9.95 58.86 -12.18
CA ILE A 834 -9.22 58.45 -10.96
C ILE A 834 -10.19 58.55 -9.78
N TYR A 835 -10.25 57.50 -8.97
CA TYR A 835 -11.02 57.44 -7.73
C TYR A 835 -10.05 57.43 -6.56
N TYR A 836 -10.30 58.24 -5.53
CA TYR A 836 -9.40 58.40 -4.41
C TYR A 836 -10.16 58.57 -3.10
N ALA A 837 -9.74 57.83 -2.08
CA ALA A 837 -10.21 57.93 -0.71
C ALA A 837 -9.44 59.04 0.00
N VAL A 838 -10.19 59.96 0.61
CA VAL A 838 -9.68 61.14 1.32
C VAL A 838 -10.14 61.05 2.76
N GLN A 839 -9.19 60.96 3.69
CA GLN A 839 -9.47 61.02 5.11
C GLN A 839 -9.25 62.44 5.62
N THR A 840 -10.29 63.06 6.19
CA THR A 840 -10.15 64.32 6.93
C THR A 840 -10.15 64.01 8.42
N TRP A 841 -8.97 64.10 9.05
CA TRP A 841 -8.86 63.95 10.51
C TRP A 841 -9.15 65.28 11.21
N ASN A 842 -10.21 65.30 12.01
CA ASN A 842 -10.57 66.44 12.83
C ASN A 842 -9.91 66.34 14.22
N GLN A 843 -8.73 66.97 14.35
CA GLN A 843 -7.93 67.04 15.57
C GLN A 843 -8.66 67.59 16.82
N PHE A 844 -9.84 68.20 16.67
CA PHE A 844 -10.61 68.77 17.79
C PHE A 844 -11.73 67.85 18.28
N THR A 845 -12.24 66.94 17.44
CA THR A 845 -13.29 65.98 17.79
C THR A 845 -12.77 64.54 17.88
N TYR A 846 -11.57 64.27 17.34
CA TYR A 846 -11.05 62.92 17.08
C TYR A 846 -11.94 62.08 16.15
N THR A 847 -12.82 62.71 15.38
CA THR A 847 -13.57 62.04 14.31
C THR A 847 -12.81 62.07 12.99
N THR A 848 -13.11 61.10 12.15
CA THR A 848 -12.51 60.89 10.83
C THR A 848 -13.62 60.88 9.79
N ASP A 849 -13.65 61.91 8.95
CA ASP A 849 -14.61 62.00 7.85
C ASP A 849 -13.96 61.40 6.60
N MET A 850 -14.42 60.22 6.17
CA MET A 850 -13.95 59.56 4.95
C MET A 850 -14.79 60.04 3.76
N GLN A 851 -14.13 60.50 2.70
CA GLN A 851 -14.76 60.86 1.43
C GLN A 851 -14.11 60.07 0.29
N VAL A 852 -14.87 59.29 -0.48
CA VAL A 852 -14.37 58.78 -1.76
C VAL A 852 -14.82 59.72 -2.87
N ARG A 853 -13.83 60.20 -3.62
CA ARG A 853 -13.95 61.32 -4.56
C ARG A 853 -13.44 60.85 -5.92
N LYS A 854 -14.00 61.40 -7.01
CA LYS A 854 -13.70 61.01 -8.38
C LYS A 854 -13.20 62.21 -9.18
N LEU A 855 -11.98 62.10 -9.67
CA LEU A 855 -11.33 63.05 -10.55
C LEU A 855 -11.47 62.60 -12.00
N SER A 856 -12.50 63.11 -12.67
CA SER A 856 -12.77 62.85 -14.08
C SER A 856 -11.85 63.63 -15.01
N ASN A 857 -11.22 62.92 -15.94
CA ASN A 857 -10.36 63.48 -16.99
C ASN A 857 -9.29 64.49 -16.47
N LEU A 858 -8.80 64.30 -15.24
CA LEU A 858 -7.87 65.22 -14.55
C LEU A 858 -8.38 66.66 -14.36
N GLN A 859 -9.70 66.91 -14.51
CA GLN A 859 -10.28 68.26 -14.49
C GLN A 859 -11.48 68.41 -13.56
N THR A 860 -12.40 67.44 -13.54
CA THR A 860 -13.67 67.56 -12.80
C THR A 860 -13.64 66.66 -11.59
N ASP A 861 -13.56 67.26 -10.41
CA ASP A 861 -13.74 66.58 -9.13
C ASP A 861 -15.23 66.39 -8.79
N THR A 862 -15.58 65.29 -8.12
CA THR A 862 -16.94 64.96 -7.70
C THR A 862 -16.91 64.00 -6.51
N LEU A 863 -17.62 64.33 -5.44
CA LEU A 863 -17.83 63.41 -4.32
C LEU A 863 -18.68 62.20 -4.77
N VAL A 864 -18.19 60.98 -4.54
CA VAL A 864 -18.92 59.73 -4.85
C VAL A 864 -19.77 59.32 -3.66
N PHE A 865 -19.17 59.29 -2.46
CA PHE A 865 -19.84 59.11 -1.18
C PHE A 865 -18.96 59.62 -0.03
N ALA A 866 -19.55 59.76 1.16
CA ALA A 866 -18.84 60.05 2.40
C ALA A 866 -19.44 59.26 3.57
N GLU A 867 -18.62 58.92 4.57
CA GLU A 867 -19.03 58.21 5.79
C GLU A 867 -18.10 58.43 6.98
N GLU A 868 -18.59 58.03 8.15
CA GLU A 868 -17.86 57.96 9.41
C GLU A 868 -17.17 56.57 9.50
N ASP A 869 -15.91 56.48 9.10
CA ASP A 869 -15.05 55.29 9.27
C ASP A 869 -13.63 55.70 9.68
N GLU A 870 -12.86 54.77 10.27
CA GLU A 870 -11.54 55.06 10.86
C GLU A 870 -10.40 55.11 9.82
N TYR A 871 -10.53 54.44 8.67
CA TYR A 871 -9.56 54.44 7.56
C TYR A 871 -10.19 53.83 6.28
N PHE A 872 -9.48 53.88 5.14
CA PHE A 872 -9.72 52.95 4.01
C PHE A 872 -8.37 52.40 3.53
N ASP A 873 -8.10 51.12 3.75
CA ASP A 873 -6.85 50.44 3.39
C ASP A 873 -6.74 50.14 1.89
N SER A 874 -7.88 50.00 1.20
CA SER A 874 -7.96 49.51 -0.17
C SER A 874 -9.04 50.23 -0.97
N LEU A 875 -8.74 50.50 -2.25
CA LEU A 875 -9.71 51.04 -3.20
C LEU A 875 -9.48 50.39 -4.57
N SER A 876 -10.56 49.95 -5.23
CA SER A 876 -10.46 49.32 -6.55
C SER A 876 -11.75 49.46 -7.35
N VAL A 877 -11.65 49.61 -8.68
CA VAL A 877 -12.81 49.65 -9.60
C VAL A 877 -12.80 48.45 -10.55
N TYR A 878 -13.94 47.78 -10.71
CA TYR A 878 -14.13 46.71 -11.68
C TYR A 878 -15.59 46.55 -12.10
N GLY A 879 -15.84 46.50 -13.41
CA GLY A 879 -17.15 46.16 -13.99
C GLY A 879 -18.27 47.16 -13.67
N GLY A 880 -17.97 48.45 -13.48
CA GLY A 880 -18.94 49.48 -13.10
C GLY A 880 -19.27 49.55 -11.60
N TYR A 881 -18.46 48.88 -10.77
CA TYR A 881 -18.53 48.94 -9.31
C TYR A 881 -17.21 49.41 -8.73
N LEU A 882 -17.32 50.18 -7.65
CA LEU A 882 -16.24 50.61 -6.79
C LEU A 882 -16.23 49.72 -5.54
N TYR A 883 -15.03 49.42 -5.06
CA TYR A 883 -14.82 48.56 -3.92
C TYR A 883 -13.85 49.25 -2.96
N ALA A 884 -14.27 49.40 -1.71
CA ALA A 884 -13.48 49.96 -0.62
C ALA A 884 -13.56 48.98 0.56
N ASP A 885 -12.41 48.52 1.06
CA ASP A 885 -12.27 47.54 2.17
C ASP A 885 -13.25 46.37 2.11
N GLY A 886 -13.32 45.78 0.92
CA GLY A 886 -14.17 44.63 0.63
C GLY A 886 -15.67 44.95 0.53
N GLU A 887 -16.12 46.20 0.62
CA GLU A 887 -17.51 46.60 0.34
C GLU A 887 -17.75 46.85 -1.15
N LYS A 888 -18.78 46.25 -1.75
CA LYS A 888 -19.15 46.52 -3.15
C LYS A 888 -20.19 47.64 -3.27
N ARG A 889 -19.86 48.68 -4.04
CA ARG A 889 -20.71 49.87 -4.25
C ARG A 889 -20.87 50.17 -5.74
N SER A 890 -22.06 50.59 -6.17
CA SER A 890 -22.32 50.89 -7.59
C SER A 890 -21.85 52.30 -7.96
N LEU A 891 -21.23 52.45 -9.13
CA LEU A 891 -20.87 53.75 -9.71
C LEU A 891 -22.01 54.40 -10.51
N THR A 892 -23.11 53.68 -10.75
CA THR A 892 -24.21 54.11 -11.64
C THR A 892 -25.60 54.09 -10.99
N ALA A 893 -25.78 53.34 -9.90
CA ALA A 893 -26.99 53.35 -9.10
C ALA A 893 -26.73 54.02 -7.74
N PRO A 894 -27.56 54.99 -7.30
CA PRO A 894 -27.37 55.64 -6.00
C PRO A 894 -27.54 54.65 -4.85
N SER A 895 -26.60 54.69 -3.90
CA SER A 895 -26.68 54.11 -2.55
C SER A 895 -27.22 52.67 -2.48
N VAL A 896 -26.49 51.72 -3.08
CA VAL A 896 -26.64 50.29 -2.77
C VAL A 896 -25.29 49.72 -2.31
N THR A 897 -25.12 49.62 -0.99
CA THR A 897 -24.02 48.89 -0.36
C THR A 897 -24.32 47.40 -0.43
N ILE A 898 -23.62 46.67 -1.31
CA ILE A 898 -23.85 45.24 -1.55
C ILE A 898 -22.93 44.42 -0.61
N ALA A 899 -23.08 44.64 0.70
CA ALA A 899 -22.35 44.01 1.80
C ALA A 899 -20.81 44.21 1.85
N LYS A 900 -20.26 44.15 3.08
CA LYS A 900 -18.83 43.95 3.35
C LYS A 900 -18.46 42.48 3.20
N TYR A 901 -17.46 42.18 2.37
CA TYR A 901 -17.09 40.80 2.01
C TYR A 901 -15.87 40.24 2.76
N ILE A 902 -14.80 41.03 2.93
CA ILE A 902 -13.51 40.61 3.55
C ILE A 902 -12.82 41.87 4.12
N ASP A 903 -12.14 41.78 5.27
CA ASP A 903 -11.14 42.79 5.67
C ASP A 903 -9.85 42.57 4.87
N VAL A 904 -9.64 43.37 3.83
CA VAL A 904 -8.47 43.30 2.94
C VAL A 904 -7.65 44.56 3.08
N GLU A 905 -6.44 44.43 3.63
CA GLU A 905 -5.44 45.50 3.64
C GLU A 905 -4.85 45.63 2.21
N ASP A 906 -4.60 46.85 1.74
CA ASP A 906 -3.75 47.20 0.57
C ASP A 906 -4.07 46.56 -0.81
N ALA A 907 -5.23 45.95 -1.01
CA ALA A 907 -5.49 45.15 -2.22
C ALA A 907 -5.89 45.92 -3.50
N VAL A 908 -5.48 45.34 -4.64
CA VAL A 908 -5.86 45.74 -6.01
C VAL A 908 -6.71 44.67 -6.71
N MET A 909 -7.69 45.08 -7.50
CA MET A 909 -8.48 44.16 -8.34
C MET A 909 -7.93 44.01 -9.75
N ILE A 910 -7.65 42.77 -10.17
CA ILE A 910 -7.11 42.47 -11.50
C ILE A 910 -7.85 41.26 -12.10
N GLY A 911 -8.27 41.39 -13.35
CA GLY A 911 -9.06 40.36 -14.05
C GLY A 911 -10.40 40.00 -13.36
N GLY A 912 -10.86 40.81 -12.41
CA GLY A 912 -12.04 40.52 -11.59
C GLY A 912 -11.77 39.63 -10.37
N TYR A 913 -10.54 39.63 -9.84
CA TYR A 913 -10.15 39.03 -8.55
C TYR A 913 -9.37 40.06 -7.71
N PHE A 914 -9.46 40.00 -6.38
CA PHE A 914 -8.59 40.79 -5.50
C PHE A 914 -7.22 40.13 -5.36
N TYR A 915 -6.18 40.96 -5.29
CA TYR A 915 -4.79 40.60 -5.02
C TYR A 915 -4.23 41.50 -3.93
N ASP A 916 -3.66 40.89 -2.89
CA ASP A 916 -3.05 41.50 -1.69
C ASP A 916 -1.55 41.13 -1.64
N VAL A 917 -0.71 41.95 -1.01
CA VAL A 917 0.76 41.79 -0.87
C VAL A 917 1.20 41.65 0.61
N TYR A 918 0.30 41.25 1.51
CA TYR A 918 0.54 41.15 2.94
C TYR A 918 1.67 40.20 3.35
N ASN A 919 2.55 40.66 4.27
CA ASN A 919 3.66 39.88 4.84
C ASN A 919 4.53 39.14 3.79
N GLY A 920 4.74 39.75 2.63
CA GLY A 920 5.51 39.16 1.55
C GLY A 920 4.83 37.95 0.90
N LYS A 921 3.50 37.94 0.81
CA LYS A 921 2.72 36.98 0.02
C LYS A 921 1.84 37.71 -0.97
N LEU A 922 1.93 37.34 -2.24
CA LEU A 922 0.89 37.69 -3.21
C LEU A 922 -0.27 36.74 -2.93
N THR A 923 -1.36 37.27 -2.40
CA THR A 923 -2.55 36.49 -2.04
C THR A 923 -3.66 36.81 -3.03
N LYS A 924 -3.97 35.85 -3.92
CA LYS A 924 -5.14 35.96 -4.80
C LYS A 924 -6.39 35.44 -4.07
N TYR A 925 -7.37 36.30 -3.85
CA TYR A 925 -8.64 35.89 -3.23
C TYR A 925 -9.53 35.08 -4.16
N ALA A 926 -10.21 34.08 -3.60
CA ALA A 926 -11.08 33.18 -4.32
C ALA A 926 -12.46 33.81 -4.62
N GLY A 927 -12.88 33.71 -5.88
CA GLY A 927 -14.19 34.18 -6.36
C GLY A 927 -14.14 35.57 -6.98
N SER A 928 -14.82 35.73 -8.12
CA SER A 928 -15.04 37.04 -8.72
C SER A 928 -16.20 37.76 -8.02
N PRO A 929 -16.14 39.08 -7.76
CA PRO A 929 -17.18 39.81 -7.03
C PRO A 929 -18.51 39.96 -7.80
N ASN A 930 -18.63 39.36 -8.99
CA ASN A 930 -19.89 39.21 -9.73
C ASN A 930 -20.53 37.81 -9.57
N GLY A 931 -19.89 36.88 -8.86
CA GLY A 931 -20.42 35.54 -8.59
C GLY A 931 -21.27 35.47 -7.32
N GLY A 932 -22.44 34.84 -7.38
CA GLY A 932 -23.34 34.64 -6.23
C GLY A 932 -22.81 33.72 -5.11
N SER A 933 -21.60 33.20 -5.26
CA SER A 933 -20.87 32.36 -4.29
C SER A 933 -19.81 33.12 -3.48
N ALA A 934 -19.64 34.43 -3.69
CA ALA A 934 -18.70 35.28 -2.93
C ALA A 934 -19.16 35.47 -1.46
N LYS A 935 -19.00 34.44 -0.63
CA LYS A 935 -19.28 34.48 0.81
C LYS A 935 -18.06 34.07 1.63
N THR A 936 -17.54 35.04 2.38
CA THR A 936 -16.71 34.82 3.57
C THR A 936 -15.58 33.80 3.39
N ALA A 937 -14.64 34.12 2.50
CA ALA A 937 -13.27 33.71 2.75
C ALA A 937 -12.76 34.56 3.93
N ALA A 938 -12.70 33.97 5.13
CA ALA A 938 -11.81 34.48 6.17
C ALA A 938 -10.36 34.39 5.64
N ARG A 939 -9.43 35.18 6.20
CA ARG A 939 -7.99 35.01 5.92
C ARG A 939 -7.61 33.55 6.27
N PHE A 940 -7.17 32.78 5.28
CA PHE A 940 -7.02 31.32 5.29
C PHE A 940 -5.60 30.88 4.94
#